data_AF-A0A074WRR4-F1
#
_entry.id   AF-A0A074WRR4-F1
#
_cell.length_a   1.000
_cell.length_b   1.000
_cell.length_c   1.000
_cell.angle_alpha   90.00
_cell.angle_beta   90.00
_cell.angle_gamma   90.00
#
_symmetry.space_group_name_H-M   'P 1'
#
loop_
_entity.id
_entity.type
_entity.pdbx_description
1 polymer ?
#
loop_
_entity_poly.entity_id
_entity_poly.type
_entity_poly.pdbx_seq_one_letter_code
_entity_poly.pdbx_strand_id
1 'polypeptide(L)'
;MLPWFLKGTYAIYKEDTDSVASWLASTARRCGYSLNLLDKAAGHVSGQKKNGRALNPVDTLTTKDNRSDPTPAGPVTYTIAIKDFVSLAEHIVAFQKPPVKVPTAFVKALDRAIALRKKHNSWFNDAGQSSKTDGHALFLDTLERVRQTLKSRMPSDTIDYRITKPSSSPTPESSDRSHIGNIFEGLTLEEPSDEFLSAPPPADAQRLPAEVDTGSHYEAERVQKIEEQYLAAHCLSADISSIREHIKSLWTMYRDGKMNLHSVSITTNTAVELVRRMQEDYDANFPDHSDFEGLIHTFYIAQCAIQGQDPDQRQRSGVLINMAVYDLADHILLPTYIIMGSLTNVVGPNEIPLYKPGHFGFRDLSTEWSQKSPHDKFQDDKIVLFEAFSGFSAIAKIGCFVEDELIRGVREMTPGKKVPLWLAFAVQNFLDVQHVMGSQASRALLELQTTASHIDASLRQNAKFHEKLRVDTWGANDDQIKQDHVKKIIEKSLRRNPQIGPQTAGEPSKLLKQYPSLCGVWLFSLIYLMQEAGVAFCNAWGSVVCTAHLYNAVRQEKLLKSIWKDMELVFLLQDEDKMFVGNRLKKAEDYLKRFTLCMGYSVTSPAKNTRQTTHEASPKGPLGLENSFELSQLFATRYPYNGKSFSTDLDAVERHIKAQFSDPENSFFEGKPLTDEAAAQYNVTTKLNTHSFLEGLANSLQSEGMHLTFDYFRLHRFCWILLRRINDACSSSLRHLFGPDYLEQESQLPFMVGSLLMCAFSADKVAKHRGVDVRSKVFGEAVEAMETMLETGAGEICARMMEQYYGFSVDWEDFEHLQEDE
;
A
#
# COMPACT_ATOMS: atom_id res chain seq x y z
N MET A 1 13.64 2.29 7.57
CA MET A 1 14.35 1.42 6.59
C MET A 1 13.28 0.66 5.81
N LEU A 2 13.48 0.44 4.51
CA LEU A 2 12.57 -0.40 3.72
C LEU A 2 12.54 -1.80 4.32
N PRO A 3 11.35 -2.44 4.37
CA PRO A 3 11.30 -3.88 4.48
C PRO A 3 12.20 -4.49 3.40
N TRP A 4 12.96 -5.50 3.77
CA TRP A 4 14.05 -5.96 2.93
C TRP A 4 13.60 -6.41 1.52
N PHE A 5 12.36 -6.89 1.38
CA PHE A 5 11.78 -7.36 0.13
C PHE A 5 11.39 -6.24 -0.85
N LEU A 6 11.34 -5.00 -0.36
CA LEU A 6 11.11 -3.79 -1.15
C LEU A 6 12.41 -3.06 -1.47
N LYS A 7 13.56 -3.61 -1.08
CA LYS A 7 14.86 -3.08 -1.47
C LYS A 7 15.03 -3.22 -2.99
N GLY A 8 15.70 -2.25 -3.59
CA GLY A 8 16.07 -2.32 -5.00
C GLY A 8 16.99 -3.50 -5.30
N THR A 9 17.01 -3.93 -6.56
CA THR A 9 17.75 -5.09 -7.07
C THR A 9 19.24 -5.05 -6.68
N TYR A 10 19.86 -3.86 -6.71
CA TYR A 10 21.26 -3.69 -6.30
C TYR A 10 21.49 -3.95 -4.80
N ALA A 11 20.56 -3.52 -3.93
CA ALA A 11 20.69 -3.73 -2.50
C ALA A 11 20.50 -5.22 -2.12
N ILE A 12 19.63 -5.94 -2.84
CA ILE A 12 19.50 -7.41 -2.73
C ILE A 12 20.82 -8.08 -3.14
N TYR A 13 21.38 -7.70 -4.28
CA TYR A 13 22.67 -8.21 -4.75
C TYR A 13 23.82 -7.96 -3.75
N LYS A 14 23.85 -6.79 -3.13
CA LYS A 14 24.82 -6.46 -2.09
C LYS A 14 24.68 -7.38 -0.88
N GLU A 15 23.46 -7.59 -0.40
CA GLU A 15 23.17 -8.48 0.72
C GLU A 15 23.49 -9.95 0.39
N ASP A 16 23.24 -10.39 -0.83
CA ASP A 16 23.60 -11.72 -1.31
C ASP A 16 25.12 -11.94 -1.32
N THR A 17 25.87 -10.98 -1.85
CA THR A 17 27.34 -11.06 -1.88
C THR A 17 27.96 -11.00 -0.48
N ASP A 18 27.40 -10.20 0.43
CA ASP A 18 27.82 -10.18 1.84
C ASP A 18 27.46 -11.47 2.58
N SER A 19 26.29 -12.04 2.29
CA SER A 19 25.88 -13.33 2.84
C SER A 19 26.80 -14.45 2.37
N VAL A 20 27.19 -14.43 1.09
CA VAL A 20 28.18 -15.37 0.53
C VAL A 20 29.54 -15.20 1.21
N ALA A 21 30.04 -13.96 1.33
CA ALA A 21 31.31 -13.67 1.99
C ALA A 21 31.32 -14.13 3.45
N SER A 22 30.25 -13.81 4.18
CA SER A 22 30.08 -14.16 5.59
C SER A 22 29.98 -15.66 5.81
N TRP A 23 29.23 -16.37 4.98
CA TRP A 23 29.16 -17.83 5.07
C TRP A 23 30.51 -18.47 4.75
N LEU A 24 31.21 -18.02 3.70
CA LEU A 24 32.53 -18.55 3.34
C LEU A 24 33.55 -18.33 4.47
N ALA A 25 33.64 -17.10 4.99
CA ALA A 25 34.61 -16.75 6.04
C ALA A 25 34.34 -17.47 7.36
N SER A 26 33.08 -17.45 7.84
CA SER A 26 32.69 -18.12 9.09
C SER A 26 32.84 -19.64 9.00
N THR A 27 32.46 -20.23 7.86
CA THR A 27 32.54 -21.69 7.66
C THR A 27 33.98 -22.15 7.48
N ALA A 28 34.80 -21.43 6.72
CA ALA A 28 36.22 -21.75 6.58
C ALA A 28 36.95 -21.64 7.93
N ARG A 29 36.64 -20.60 8.73
CA ARG A 29 37.17 -20.45 10.10
C ARG A 29 36.81 -21.64 10.98
N ARG A 30 35.56 -22.12 10.91
CA ARG A 30 35.11 -23.34 11.61
C ARG A 30 35.86 -24.60 11.13
N CYS A 31 36.25 -24.62 9.85
CA CYS A 31 37.10 -25.67 9.28
C CYS A 31 38.60 -25.51 9.61
N GLY A 32 38.97 -24.60 10.51
CA GLY A 32 40.35 -24.38 10.96
C GLY A 32 41.17 -23.41 10.10
N TYR A 33 40.54 -22.69 9.17
CA TYR A 33 41.23 -21.67 8.37
C TYR A 33 41.57 -20.45 9.23
N SER A 34 42.83 -20.02 9.21
CA SER A 34 43.27 -18.84 9.95
C SER A 34 43.02 -17.58 9.10
N LEU A 35 42.03 -16.77 9.49
CA LEU A 35 41.72 -15.50 8.81
C LEU A 35 42.86 -14.45 8.95
N ASN A 36 43.78 -14.63 9.91
CA ASN A 36 44.98 -13.79 10.04
C ASN A 36 45.93 -13.91 8.82
N LEU A 37 45.73 -14.91 7.95
CA LEU A 37 46.40 -15.02 6.66
C LEU A 37 45.84 -14.04 5.61
N LEU A 38 44.61 -13.56 5.79
CA LEU A 38 43.95 -12.56 4.93
C LEU A 38 44.36 -11.13 5.33
N ASP A 39 44.59 -10.87 6.62
CA ASP A 39 45.01 -9.56 7.17
C ASP A 39 46.37 -9.06 6.65
N LYS A 40 47.22 -9.95 6.12
CA LYS A 40 48.53 -9.55 5.56
C LYS A 40 48.43 -8.88 4.19
N ALA A 41 47.25 -8.81 3.57
CA ALA A 41 47.06 -8.26 2.24
C ALA A 41 46.13 -7.03 2.13
N ALA A 42 45.42 -6.63 3.20
CA ALA A 42 44.49 -5.50 3.16
C ALA A 42 44.56 -4.66 4.44
N GLY A 43 45.44 -3.64 4.45
CA GLY A 43 45.42 -2.62 5.48
C GLY A 43 44.26 -1.66 5.27
N HIS A 44 43.08 -1.94 5.84
CA HIS A 44 42.11 -0.91 6.23
C HIS A 44 41.11 -1.45 7.25
N VAL A 45 41.34 -1.12 8.52
CA VAL A 45 40.28 -1.14 9.54
C VAL A 45 39.36 0.05 9.24
N SER A 46 38.14 -0.22 8.79
CA SER A 46 37.09 0.79 8.65
C SER A 46 36.71 1.33 10.04
N GLY A 47 36.98 2.61 10.28
CA GLY A 47 36.77 3.27 11.57
C GLY A 47 35.29 3.44 11.94
N GLN A 48 35.04 3.47 13.25
CA GLN A 48 33.75 3.72 13.90
C GLN A 48 32.88 4.78 13.18
N LYS A 49 31.68 4.37 12.71
CA LYS A 49 30.58 5.31 12.38
C LYS A 49 30.17 6.06 13.67
N LYS A 50 30.59 7.31 13.83
CA LYS A 50 30.09 8.21 14.87
C LYS A 50 28.80 8.88 14.38
N ASN A 51 27.68 8.59 15.05
CA ASN A 51 26.44 9.33 14.90
C ASN A 51 26.65 10.78 15.37
N GLY A 52 26.39 11.75 14.49
CA GLY A 52 26.48 13.17 14.79
C GLY A 52 25.28 13.67 15.61
N ARG A 53 25.56 14.28 16.76
CA ARG A 53 24.71 15.31 17.36
C ARG A 53 25.62 16.33 18.04
N ALA A 54 25.62 17.55 17.51
CA ALA A 54 26.39 18.69 18.02
C ALA A 54 25.76 19.30 19.28
N LEU A 55 26.60 19.79 20.20
CA LEU A 55 26.38 20.95 21.07
C LEU A 55 27.73 21.39 21.71
N ASN A 56 27.84 22.69 21.94
CA ASN A 56 29.04 23.56 22.07
C ASN A 56 29.98 23.35 23.29
N PRO A 57 31.18 23.98 23.31
CA PRO A 57 32.32 23.62 24.18
C PRO A 57 32.43 24.48 25.45
N VAL A 58 32.96 23.90 26.53
CA VAL A 58 33.64 24.64 27.61
C VAL A 58 34.84 23.83 28.12
N ASP A 59 35.97 24.53 28.22
CA ASP A 59 37.27 24.09 28.72
C ASP A 59 37.25 23.46 30.11
N THR A 60 38.08 22.45 30.34
CA THR A 60 39.19 22.56 31.33
C THR A 60 40.12 21.34 31.26
N LEU A 61 41.40 21.66 31.15
CA LEU A 61 42.54 20.75 31.33
C LEU A 61 42.55 20.19 32.75
N THR A 62 42.78 18.89 32.92
CA THR A 62 43.76 18.37 33.89
C THR A 62 44.14 16.91 33.59
N THR A 63 45.42 16.65 33.80
CA THR A 63 46.23 15.47 33.48
C THR A 63 46.16 14.36 34.53
N LYS A 64 46.14 13.09 34.05
CA LYS A 64 46.67 11.83 34.64
C LYS A 64 46.14 11.43 36.05
N ASP A 65 45.72 10.21 36.33
CA ASP A 65 46.42 8.94 36.14
C ASP A 65 45.50 7.73 36.43
N ASN A 66 45.88 6.57 35.89
CA ASN A 66 45.61 5.19 36.34
C ASN A 66 44.27 4.45 36.08
N ARG A 67 44.47 3.30 35.40
CA ARG A 67 43.84 1.98 35.53
C ARG A 67 42.34 1.88 35.23
N SER A 68 42.04 1.28 34.08
CA SER A 68 40.76 0.59 33.84
C SER A 68 41.01 -0.71 33.07
N ASP A 69 40.41 -1.78 33.57
CA ASP A 69 40.28 -3.10 32.96
C ASP A 69 39.91 -3.05 31.46
N PRO A 70 40.25 -4.08 30.66
CA PRO A 70 39.87 -4.13 29.26
C PRO A 70 38.35 -4.27 29.13
N THR A 71 37.70 -3.20 28.67
CA THR A 71 36.31 -3.19 28.23
C THR A 71 36.13 -4.15 27.04
N PRO A 72 35.03 -4.92 26.93
CA PRO A 72 34.82 -5.83 25.80
C PRO A 72 34.77 -5.02 24.49
N ALA A 73 35.59 -5.41 23.51
CA ALA A 73 35.56 -4.83 22.18
C ALA A 73 34.17 -5.04 21.55
N GLY A 74 33.56 -3.96 21.07
CA GLY A 74 32.32 -4.04 20.29
C GLY A 74 32.50 -4.82 18.99
N PRO A 75 31.40 -5.16 18.30
CA PRO A 75 31.46 -5.98 17.09
C PRO A 75 32.30 -5.33 15.98
N VAL A 76 33.19 -6.10 15.35
CA VAL A 76 34.14 -5.64 14.32
C VAL A 76 33.71 -6.18 12.95
N THR A 77 33.60 -5.32 11.93
CA THR A 77 33.33 -5.74 10.55
C THR A 77 34.63 -5.95 9.77
N TYR A 78 34.77 -7.09 9.10
CA TYR A 78 35.92 -7.48 8.28
C TYR A 78 35.52 -7.54 6.80
N THR A 79 36.29 -6.91 5.92
CA THR A 79 36.08 -7.01 4.46
C THR A 79 36.89 -8.18 3.89
N ILE A 80 36.23 -9.10 3.21
CA ILE A 80 36.86 -10.25 2.55
C ILE A 80 37.13 -9.90 1.09
N ALA A 81 38.40 -9.99 0.67
CA ALA A 81 38.78 -9.73 -0.70
C ALA A 81 38.20 -10.80 -1.63
N ILE A 82 37.74 -10.37 -2.81
CA ILE A 82 37.05 -11.24 -3.78
C ILE A 82 37.93 -12.44 -4.15
N LYS A 83 39.20 -12.18 -4.43
CA LYS A 83 40.22 -13.18 -4.80
C LYS A 83 40.34 -14.33 -3.78
N ASP A 84 39.97 -14.09 -2.52
CA ASP A 84 40.10 -15.06 -1.44
C ASP A 84 38.90 -16.01 -1.35
N PHE A 85 37.79 -15.72 -2.05
CA PHE A 85 36.58 -16.54 -2.00
C PHE A 85 36.81 -17.98 -2.47
N VAL A 86 37.59 -18.16 -3.54
CA VAL A 86 37.92 -19.51 -4.06
C VAL A 86 38.74 -20.29 -3.04
N SER A 87 39.75 -19.67 -2.44
CA SER A 87 40.60 -20.29 -1.41
C SER A 87 39.78 -20.73 -0.19
N LEU A 88 38.82 -19.89 0.24
CA LEU A 88 37.89 -20.24 1.32
C LEU A 88 37.01 -21.44 0.93
N ALA A 89 36.47 -21.46 -0.28
CA ALA A 89 35.64 -22.55 -0.79
C ALA A 89 36.42 -23.87 -0.90
N GLU A 90 37.66 -23.85 -1.41
CA GLU A 90 38.54 -25.02 -1.50
C GLU A 90 38.84 -25.60 -0.12
N HIS A 91 39.15 -24.75 0.86
CA HIS A 91 39.40 -25.18 2.24
C HIS A 91 38.18 -25.85 2.87
N ILE A 92 36.98 -25.31 2.61
CA ILE A 92 35.71 -25.90 3.08
C ILE A 92 35.49 -27.30 2.46
N VAL A 93 35.74 -27.46 1.16
CA VAL A 93 35.56 -28.76 0.48
C VAL A 93 36.57 -29.81 0.96
N ALA A 94 37.80 -29.38 1.21
CA ALA A 94 38.88 -30.21 1.74
C ALA A 94 38.63 -30.70 3.17
N PHE A 95 37.78 -30.01 3.94
CA PHE A 95 37.43 -30.40 5.30
C PHE A 95 36.45 -31.60 5.31
N GLN A 96 36.85 -32.71 5.95
CA GLN A 96 36.10 -33.98 5.93
C GLN A 96 35.54 -34.41 7.31
N LYS A 97 35.66 -33.60 8.37
CA LYS A 97 35.39 -34.06 9.75
C LYS A 97 34.51 -33.11 10.60
N PRO A 98 33.17 -33.20 10.52
CA PRO A 98 32.38 -33.83 9.45
C PRO A 98 32.37 -32.98 8.18
N PRO A 99 32.02 -33.55 7.01
CA PRO A 99 31.93 -32.78 5.78
C PRO A 99 30.84 -31.71 5.84
N VAL A 100 31.17 -30.49 5.39
CA VAL A 100 30.22 -29.37 5.38
C VAL A 100 29.17 -29.56 4.30
N LYS A 101 27.89 -29.42 4.67
CA LYS A 101 26.77 -29.32 3.72
C LYS A 101 26.50 -27.85 3.40
N VAL A 102 26.36 -27.54 2.12
CA VAL A 102 26.05 -26.16 1.67
C VAL A 102 24.55 -25.91 1.84
N PRO A 103 24.13 -24.86 2.57
CA PRO A 103 22.72 -24.53 2.74
C PRO A 103 22.06 -24.07 1.42
N THR A 104 20.81 -24.47 1.18
CA THR A 104 20.02 -24.03 0.01
C THR A 104 19.94 -22.52 -0.11
N ALA A 105 19.85 -21.80 1.02
CA ALA A 105 19.82 -20.35 1.05
C ALA A 105 21.10 -19.71 0.50
N PHE A 106 22.28 -20.29 0.81
CA PHE A 106 23.55 -19.86 0.24
C PHE A 106 23.59 -20.08 -1.27
N VAL A 107 23.13 -21.24 -1.75
CA VAL A 107 23.09 -21.55 -3.19
C VAL A 107 22.21 -20.54 -3.93
N LYS A 108 21.02 -20.22 -3.41
CA LYS A 108 20.12 -19.22 -4.01
C LYS A 108 20.74 -17.82 -4.06
N ALA A 109 21.39 -17.38 -2.98
CA ALA A 109 22.08 -16.08 -2.94
C ALA A 109 23.24 -16.03 -3.94
N LEU A 110 24.05 -17.09 -4.01
CA LEU A 110 25.15 -17.20 -4.98
C LEU A 110 24.61 -17.21 -6.43
N ASP A 111 23.54 -17.96 -6.69
CA ASP A 111 22.93 -18.06 -8.02
C ASP A 111 22.33 -16.72 -8.48
N ARG A 112 21.67 -15.97 -7.61
CA ARG A 112 21.19 -14.62 -7.93
C ARG A 112 22.34 -13.64 -8.19
N ALA A 113 23.37 -13.66 -7.35
CA ALA A 113 24.53 -12.79 -7.54
C ALA A 113 25.24 -13.06 -8.88
N ILE A 114 25.38 -14.34 -9.25
CA ILE A 114 25.91 -14.76 -10.56
C ILE A 114 24.96 -14.32 -11.68
N ALA A 115 23.66 -14.54 -11.54
CA ALA A 115 22.66 -14.19 -12.55
C ALA A 115 22.65 -12.69 -12.85
N LEU A 116 22.63 -11.84 -11.83
CA LEU A 116 22.65 -10.38 -12.03
C LEU A 116 23.96 -9.93 -12.71
N ARG A 117 25.11 -10.46 -12.29
CA ARG A 117 26.40 -10.13 -12.89
C ARG A 117 26.53 -10.64 -14.33
N LYS A 118 25.94 -11.79 -14.66
CA LYS A 118 25.85 -12.28 -16.05
C LYS A 118 25.03 -11.35 -16.91
N LYS A 119 23.84 -10.96 -16.43
CA LYS A 119 22.95 -10.02 -17.11
C LYS A 119 23.68 -8.69 -17.38
N HIS A 120 24.39 -8.19 -16.37
CA HIS A 120 25.24 -7.00 -16.51
C HIS A 120 26.37 -7.17 -17.54
N ASN A 121 27.02 -8.34 -17.58
CA ASN A 121 28.16 -8.60 -18.47
C ASN A 121 27.73 -8.83 -19.93
N SER A 122 26.58 -9.49 -20.18
CA SER A 122 26.04 -9.66 -21.54
C SER A 122 25.73 -8.30 -22.18
N TRP A 123 25.17 -7.36 -21.41
CA TRP A 123 24.91 -6.01 -21.89
C TRP A 123 26.16 -5.21 -22.28
N PHE A 124 27.29 -5.47 -21.62
CA PHE A 124 28.58 -4.89 -22.02
C PHE A 124 29.17 -5.52 -23.28
N ASN A 125 28.89 -6.81 -23.53
CA ASN A 125 29.42 -7.52 -24.70
C ASN A 125 28.62 -7.23 -25.98
N ASP A 126 27.30 -7.08 -25.89
CA ASP A 126 26.44 -6.71 -27.03
C ASP A 126 26.72 -5.29 -27.55
N ALA A 127 27.35 -4.46 -26.72
CA ALA A 127 27.72 -3.08 -27.02
C ALA A 127 28.97 -2.90 -27.91
N GLY A 128 29.60 -3.98 -28.37
CA GLY A 128 30.75 -3.92 -29.30
C GLY A 128 32.03 -3.29 -28.74
N GLN A 129 32.07 -2.89 -27.47
CA GLN A 129 33.30 -2.46 -26.79
C GLN A 129 33.79 -3.58 -25.88
N SER A 130 34.69 -4.41 -26.42
CA SER A 130 35.58 -5.26 -25.62
C SER A 130 36.60 -4.39 -24.87
N SER A 131 36.14 -3.54 -23.96
CA SER A 131 37.02 -3.02 -22.91
C SER A 131 37.27 -4.20 -21.97
N LYS A 132 38.53 -4.60 -21.83
CA LYS A 132 38.93 -5.53 -20.77
C LYS A 132 38.75 -4.83 -19.43
N THR A 133 37.53 -4.73 -18.93
CA THR A 133 37.26 -4.47 -17.51
C THR A 133 37.60 -5.74 -16.75
N ASP A 134 38.91 -5.94 -16.55
CA ASP A 134 39.54 -7.12 -15.94
C ASP A 134 38.93 -7.45 -14.55
N GLY A 135 38.27 -6.50 -13.89
CA GLY A 135 37.64 -6.67 -12.57
C GLY A 135 36.28 -7.39 -12.57
N HIS A 136 35.39 -7.12 -13.53
CA HIS A 136 34.04 -7.72 -13.57
C HIS A 136 34.05 -9.17 -14.03
N ALA A 137 34.78 -9.45 -15.11
CA ALA A 137 34.99 -10.81 -15.58
C ALA A 137 35.66 -11.65 -14.48
N LEU A 138 36.63 -11.07 -13.75
CA LEU A 138 37.27 -11.72 -12.61
C LEU A 138 36.31 -11.95 -11.43
N PHE A 139 35.46 -10.98 -11.08
CA PHE A 139 34.47 -11.15 -10.00
C PHE A 139 33.43 -12.22 -10.36
N LEU A 140 32.88 -12.17 -11.57
CA LEU A 140 31.92 -13.17 -12.05
C LEU A 140 32.56 -14.56 -12.12
N ASP A 141 33.75 -14.69 -12.73
CA ASP A 141 34.52 -15.94 -12.79
C ASP A 141 34.82 -16.47 -11.39
N THR A 142 35.14 -15.60 -10.43
CA THR A 142 35.34 -15.97 -9.03
C THR A 142 34.07 -16.58 -8.43
N LEU A 143 32.90 -15.95 -8.58
CA LEU A 143 31.64 -16.49 -8.07
C LEU A 143 31.25 -17.82 -8.74
N GLU A 144 31.46 -17.93 -10.06
CA GLU A 144 31.23 -19.16 -10.81
C GLU A 144 32.15 -20.30 -10.35
N ARG A 145 33.43 -20.01 -10.12
CA ARG A 145 34.40 -20.97 -9.56
C ARG A 145 34.01 -21.40 -8.15
N VAL A 146 33.61 -20.48 -7.27
CA VAL A 146 33.10 -20.82 -5.93
C VAL A 146 31.92 -21.78 -6.03
N ARG A 147 30.97 -21.50 -6.92
CA ARG A 147 29.82 -22.37 -7.17
C ARG A 147 30.25 -23.76 -7.63
N GLN A 148 31.17 -23.82 -8.58
CA GLN A 148 31.66 -25.08 -9.14
C GLN A 148 32.45 -25.90 -8.12
N THR A 149 33.30 -25.27 -7.31
CA THR A 149 34.06 -25.90 -6.22
C THR A 149 33.13 -26.52 -5.18
N LEU A 150 32.08 -25.79 -4.79
CA LEU A 150 31.11 -26.24 -3.79
C LEU A 150 30.05 -27.22 -4.33
N LYS A 151 29.98 -27.46 -5.65
CA LYS A 151 28.95 -28.27 -6.32
C LYS A 151 28.75 -29.65 -5.70
N SER A 152 29.85 -30.32 -5.31
CA SER A 152 29.80 -31.66 -4.68
C SER A 152 29.17 -31.69 -3.27
N ARG A 153 28.96 -30.51 -2.66
CA ARG A 153 28.42 -30.33 -1.31
C ARG A 153 27.05 -29.65 -1.29
N MET A 154 26.48 -29.35 -2.47
CA MET A 154 25.16 -28.74 -2.64
C MET A 154 24.03 -29.78 -2.61
N PRO A 155 22.80 -29.41 -2.22
CA PRO A 155 21.64 -30.30 -2.27
C PRO A 155 21.31 -30.76 -3.71
N SER A 156 20.98 -32.05 -3.90
CA SER A 156 20.64 -32.62 -5.21
C SER A 156 19.49 -31.89 -5.93
N ASP A 157 18.46 -31.46 -5.21
CA ASP A 157 17.29 -30.77 -5.78
C ASP A 157 17.64 -29.40 -6.42
N THR A 158 18.77 -28.79 -6.04
CA THR A 158 19.27 -27.55 -6.66
C THR A 158 20.13 -27.77 -7.91
N ILE A 159 20.51 -29.01 -8.20
CA ILE A 159 21.31 -29.38 -9.38
C ILE A 159 20.41 -29.66 -10.60
N ASP A 160 19.20 -30.17 -10.37
CA ASP A 160 18.29 -30.66 -11.43
C ASP A 160 17.46 -29.57 -12.14
N TYR A 161 17.27 -28.38 -11.54
CA TYR A 161 16.47 -27.30 -12.16
C TYR A 161 17.00 -26.86 -13.55
N ARG A 162 18.28 -27.10 -13.87
CA ARG A 162 18.89 -26.71 -15.15
C ARG A 162 19.11 -27.85 -16.16
N ILE A 163 18.85 -29.11 -15.83
CA ILE A 163 19.23 -30.25 -16.71
C ILE A 163 18.03 -30.87 -17.46
N THR A 164 16.78 -30.65 -17.05
CA THR A 164 15.63 -31.36 -17.65
C THR A 164 14.60 -30.44 -18.31
N LYS A 165 14.93 -29.91 -19.50
CA LYS A 165 13.94 -29.68 -20.58
C LYS A 165 14.62 -29.92 -21.94
N PRO A 166 14.30 -31.01 -22.67
CA PRO A 166 14.81 -31.20 -24.02
C PRO A 166 14.04 -30.30 -25.00
N SER A 167 14.76 -29.42 -25.70
CA SER A 167 14.25 -28.62 -26.82
C SER A 167 13.98 -29.51 -28.04
N SER A 168 12.78 -29.41 -28.60
CA SER A 168 12.39 -30.05 -29.86
C SER A 168 12.61 -29.09 -31.04
N SER A 169 13.63 -29.34 -31.86
CA SER A 169 13.64 -29.03 -33.31
C SER A 169 14.91 -29.59 -33.99
N PRO A 170 14.89 -29.83 -35.32
CA PRO A 170 15.55 -30.97 -35.94
C PRO A 170 17.00 -30.71 -36.40
N THR A 171 17.80 -31.77 -36.35
CA THR A 171 19.17 -31.88 -36.86
C THR A 171 19.27 -31.69 -38.38
N PRO A 172 20.45 -31.21 -38.85
CA PRO A 172 21.18 -31.99 -39.85
C PRO A 172 22.67 -32.22 -39.49
N GLU A 173 23.20 -33.27 -40.10
CA GLU A 173 24.42 -34.00 -39.78
C GLU A 173 25.74 -33.41 -40.31
N SER A 174 26.85 -33.79 -39.64
CA SER A 174 28.24 -33.94 -40.12
C SER A 174 28.97 -32.64 -40.55
N SER A 175 30.27 -32.39 -40.34
CA SER A 175 31.49 -33.05 -39.90
C SER A 175 32.43 -31.86 -39.55
N ASP A 176 33.37 -31.87 -38.60
CA ASP A 176 34.68 -32.50 -38.68
C ASP A 176 35.46 -32.06 -37.41
N ARG A 177 36.33 -32.92 -36.89
CA ARG A 177 37.07 -32.70 -35.64
C ARG A 177 38.43 -32.06 -35.92
N SER A 178 38.60 -30.78 -35.62
CA SER A 178 39.84 -30.22 -35.07
C SER A 178 39.75 -28.72 -34.84
N HIS A 179 39.45 -28.29 -33.62
CA HIS A 179 39.98 -27.08 -32.99
C HIS A 179 39.53 -27.10 -31.51
N ILE A 180 40.48 -26.98 -30.58
CA ILE A 180 40.18 -26.70 -29.17
C ILE A 180 39.76 -25.23 -29.12
N GLY A 181 38.50 -24.97 -29.51
CA GLY A 181 37.80 -23.71 -29.37
C GLY A 181 36.98 -23.71 -28.08
N ASN A 182 36.69 -22.51 -27.60
CA ASN A 182 36.13 -22.16 -26.29
C ASN A 182 35.06 -23.17 -25.78
N ILE A 183 35.33 -23.85 -24.66
CA ILE A 183 34.39 -24.77 -23.99
C ILE A 183 33.10 -24.04 -23.52
N PHE A 184 33.07 -22.71 -23.64
CA PHE A 184 31.97 -21.83 -23.25
C PHE A 184 31.15 -21.29 -24.43
N GLU A 185 31.50 -21.60 -25.68
CA GLU A 185 30.79 -21.08 -26.87
C GLU A 185 29.42 -21.74 -27.10
N GLY A 186 29.13 -22.85 -26.41
CA GLY A 186 27.89 -23.63 -26.55
C GLY A 186 26.88 -23.52 -25.41
N LEU A 187 27.08 -22.62 -24.43
CA LEU A 187 26.12 -22.40 -23.34
C LEU A 187 25.20 -21.22 -23.69
N THR A 188 24.22 -21.45 -24.56
CA THR A 188 23.05 -20.55 -24.63
C THR A 188 22.21 -20.77 -23.37
N LEU A 189 22.52 -19.97 -22.34
CA LEU A 189 21.77 -19.93 -21.08
C LEU A 189 20.43 -19.21 -21.30
N GLU A 190 19.34 -19.82 -20.85
CA GLU A 190 18.08 -19.11 -20.62
C GLU A 190 18.34 -17.87 -19.75
N GLU A 191 17.86 -16.71 -20.19
CA GLU A 191 17.91 -15.47 -19.42
C GLU A 191 17.12 -15.66 -18.11
N PRO A 192 17.74 -15.48 -16.93
CA PRO A 192 17.02 -15.54 -15.67
C PRO A 192 16.00 -14.40 -15.60
N SER A 193 14.76 -14.70 -15.20
CA SER A 193 13.67 -13.73 -15.16
C SER A 193 13.96 -12.60 -14.15
N ASP A 194 13.42 -11.41 -14.42
CA ASP A 194 13.48 -10.28 -13.48
C ASP A 194 12.79 -10.59 -12.14
N GLU A 195 11.79 -11.48 -12.17
CA GLU A 195 11.18 -12.04 -10.96
C GLU A 195 12.18 -12.80 -10.10
N PHE A 196 13.10 -13.58 -10.70
CA PHE A 196 14.13 -14.31 -9.96
C PHE A 196 15.19 -13.38 -9.35
N LEU A 197 15.54 -12.29 -10.05
CA LEU A 197 16.54 -11.33 -9.59
C LEU A 197 16.01 -10.42 -8.48
N SER A 198 14.74 -10.02 -8.58
CA SER A 198 14.02 -9.28 -7.55
C SER A 198 13.47 -10.19 -6.44
N ALA A 199 13.63 -11.51 -6.58
CA ALA A 199 13.07 -12.46 -5.64
C ALA A 199 13.71 -12.30 -4.25
N PRO A 200 12.88 -12.31 -3.21
CA PRO A 200 13.37 -12.21 -1.87
C PRO A 200 14.37 -13.36 -1.49
N PRO A 201 15.56 -13.13 -0.90
CA PRO A 201 16.30 -14.12 -0.11
C PRO A 201 15.44 -15.01 0.80
N PRO A 202 15.71 -16.33 0.87
CA PRO A 202 15.00 -17.22 1.79
C PRO A 202 15.09 -16.67 3.22
N ALA A 203 13.99 -16.70 3.99
CA ALA A 203 13.94 -16.18 5.37
C ALA A 203 15.03 -16.79 6.29
N ASP A 204 15.52 -17.99 5.94
CA ASP A 204 16.60 -18.69 6.64
C ASP A 204 18.02 -18.16 6.31
N ALA A 205 18.19 -17.29 5.31
CA ALA A 205 19.49 -16.70 4.96
C ALA A 205 20.00 -15.77 6.09
N GLN A 206 19.10 -15.10 6.81
CA GLN A 206 19.41 -14.27 7.98
C GLN A 206 19.68 -15.10 9.25
N ARG A 207 19.42 -16.42 9.21
CA ARG A 207 19.65 -17.38 10.30
C ARG A 207 20.40 -18.61 9.82
N LEU A 208 21.42 -18.43 8.98
CA LEU A 208 22.47 -19.44 8.86
C LEU A 208 23.05 -19.63 10.28
N PRO A 209 23.18 -20.87 10.82
CA PRO A 209 23.50 -21.08 12.23
C PRO A 209 24.88 -20.50 12.55
N ALA A 210 24.87 -19.29 13.09
CA ALA A 210 25.97 -18.65 13.79
C ALA A 210 26.00 -19.19 15.23
N GLU A 211 26.24 -20.49 15.39
CA GLU A 211 26.71 -21.01 16.67
C GLU A 211 28.24 -20.94 16.67
N VAL A 212 28.77 -19.72 16.82
CA VAL A 212 29.79 -19.33 17.81
C VAL A 212 29.78 -17.80 17.85
N ASP A 213 29.47 -17.26 19.03
CA ASP A 213 29.60 -15.87 19.42
C ASP A 213 31.06 -15.39 19.28
N THR A 214 31.37 -14.81 18.12
CA THR A 214 32.34 -13.72 18.04
C THR A 214 31.63 -12.67 17.21
N GLY A 215 31.33 -11.49 17.75
CA GLY A 215 30.64 -10.39 17.07
C GLY A 215 31.39 -9.81 15.86
N SER A 216 31.87 -10.65 14.96
CA SER A 216 32.59 -10.32 13.75
C SER A 216 31.62 -10.40 12.57
N HIS A 217 31.35 -9.26 11.93
CA HIS A 217 30.59 -9.23 10.68
C HIS A 217 31.55 -9.31 9.50
N TYR A 218 31.18 -9.99 8.42
CA TYR A 218 32.00 -10.10 7.22
C TYR A 218 31.24 -9.52 6.02
N GLU A 219 31.91 -8.69 5.22
CA GLU A 219 31.35 -8.08 4.00
C GLU A 219 32.27 -8.36 2.81
N ALA A 220 31.72 -8.46 1.61
CA ALA A 220 32.51 -8.63 0.40
C ALA A 220 33.25 -7.34 0.03
N GLU A 221 34.50 -7.45 -0.44
CA GLU A 221 35.19 -6.36 -1.12
C GLU A 221 34.36 -5.90 -2.32
N ARG A 222 34.23 -4.57 -2.48
CA ARG A 222 33.60 -3.97 -3.64
C ARG A 222 34.68 -3.68 -4.67
N VAL A 223 34.45 -4.13 -5.90
CA VAL A 223 35.27 -3.76 -7.07
C VAL A 223 35.20 -2.24 -7.26
N GLN A 224 36.15 -1.68 -8.00
CA GLN A 224 36.30 -0.25 -8.33
C GLN A 224 35.00 0.58 -8.22
N LYS A 225 35.05 1.68 -7.48
CA LYS A 225 33.86 2.47 -7.09
C LYS A 225 32.96 2.88 -8.28
N ILE A 226 33.55 3.17 -9.45
CA ILE A 226 32.84 3.64 -10.65
C ILE A 226 32.02 2.51 -11.29
N GLU A 227 32.61 1.32 -11.40
CA GLU A 227 31.98 0.14 -11.98
C GLU A 227 30.79 -0.33 -11.15
N GLU A 228 30.96 -0.34 -9.83
CA GLU A 228 29.89 -0.70 -8.91
C GLU A 228 28.77 0.35 -8.88
N GLN A 229 29.13 1.63 -9.00
CA GLN A 229 28.17 2.71 -9.16
C GLN A 229 27.34 2.55 -10.45
N TYR A 230 27.96 2.18 -11.57
CA TYR A 230 27.24 1.94 -12.82
C TYR A 230 26.23 0.80 -12.68
N LEU A 231 26.63 -0.34 -12.11
CA LEU A 231 25.72 -1.45 -11.84
C LEU A 231 24.56 -1.02 -10.94
N ALA A 232 24.83 -0.27 -9.88
CA ALA A 232 23.82 0.22 -8.95
C ALA A 232 22.83 1.18 -9.63
N ALA A 233 23.32 2.12 -10.44
CA ALA A 233 22.50 3.05 -11.20
C ALA A 233 21.62 2.32 -12.22
N HIS A 234 22.18 1.34 -12.92
CA HIS A 234 21.43 0.52 -13.86
C HIS A 234 20.29 -0.27 -13.18
N CYS A 235 20.59 -0.94 -12.07
CA CYS A 235 19.57 -1.67 -11.30
C CYS A 235 18.44 -0.74 -10.83
N LEU A 236 18.80 0.45 -10.33
CA LEU A 236 17.83 1.44 -9.88
C LEU A 236 16.97 1.95 -11.04
N SER A 237 17.54 2.21 -12.22
CA SER A 237 16.77 2.60 -13.41
C SER A 237 15.82 1.49 -13.89
N ALA A 238 16.25 0.23 -13.82
CA ALA A 238 15.41 -0.92 -14.15
C ALA A 238 14.24 -1.08 -13.16
N ASP A 239 14.52 -1.00 -11.85
CA ASP A 239 13.49 -1.06 -10.80
C ASP A 239 12.46 0.07 -10.97
N ILE A 240 12.92 1.30 -11.20
CA ILE A 240 12.06 2.47 -11.44
C ILE A 240 11.18 2.27 -12.68
N SER A 241 11.76 1.73 -13.76
CA SER A 241 11.03 1.49 -15.00
C SER A 241 9.96 0.40 -14.84
N SER A 242 10.27 -0.67 -14.11
CA SER A 242 9.29 -1.70 -13.76
C SER A 242 8.12 -1.12 -12.97
N ILE A 243 8.40 -0.31 -11.95
CA ILE A 243 7.37 0.36 -11.15
C ILE A 243 6.54 1.32 -12.03
N ARG A 244 7.19 2.09 -12.91
CA ARG A 244 6.55 3.04 -13.84
C ARG A 244 5.54 2.34 -14.76
N GLU A 245 5.92 1.22 -15.36
CA GLU A 245 5.04 0.44 -16.24
C GLU A 245 3.86 -0.16 -15.47
N HIS A 246 4.07 -0.64 -14.24
CA HIS A 246 2.98 -1.10 -13.39
C HIS A 246 1.98 0.02 -13.08
N ILE A 247 2.46 1.22 -12.74
CA ILE A 247 1.58 2.38 -12.51
C ILE A 247 0.77 2.69 -13.78
N LYS A 248 1.38 2.71 -14.97
CA LYS A 248 0.65 2.92 -16.24
C LYS A 248 -0.43 1.85 -16.46
N SER A 249 -0.16 0.60 -16.10
CA SER A 249 -1.14 -0.49 -16.15
C SER A 249 -2.33 -0.22 -15.21
N LEU A 250 -2.08 0.16 -13.95
CA LEU A 250 -3.12 0.51 -12.99
C LEU A 250 -4.01 1.67 -13.47
N TRP A 251 -3.41 2.73 -14.04
CA TRP A 251 -4.17 3.85 -14.58
C TRP A 251 -4.94 3.49 -15.85
N THR A 252 -4.47 2.51 -16.62
CA THR A 252 -5.21 1.92 -17.73
C THR A 252 -6.43 1.16 -17.22
N MET A 253 -6.29 0.35 -16.18
CA MET A 253 -7.42 -0.33 -15.53
C MET A 253 -8.45 0.66 -14.99
N TYR A 254 -8.02 1.75 -14.34
CA TYR A 254 -8.94 2.80 -13.90
C TYR A 254 -9.65 3.45 -15.09
N ARG A 255 -8.91 3.85 -16.14
CA ARG A 255 -9.51 4.42 -17.37
C ARG A 255 -10.61 3.52 -17.92
N ASP A 256 -10.35 2.22 -17.96
CA ASP A 256 -11.23 1.20 -18.52
C ASP A 256 -12.35 0.75 -17.54
N GLY A 257 -12.41 1.34 -16.34
CA GLY A 257 -13.47 1.12 -15.35
C GLY A 257 -13.31 -0.13 -14.48
N LYS A 258 -12.10 -0.72 -14.45
CA LYS A 258 -11.81 -1.98 -13.75
C LYS A 258 -11.18 -1.81 -12.37
N MET A 259 -10.69 -0.61 -12.06
CA MET A 259 -10.05 -0.28 -10.78
C MET A 259 -10.56 1.07 -10.30
N ASN A 260 -10.76 1.25 -9.01
CA ASN A 260 -11.26 2.50 -8.44
C ASN A 260 -10.16 3.57 -8.36
N LEU A 261 -10.57 4.84 -8.43
CA LEU A 261 -9.67 5.99 -8.42
C LEU A 261 -8.81 6.04 -7.15
N HIS A 262 -9.37 5.77 -5.97
CA HIS A 262 -8.61 5.81 -4.72
C HIS A 262 -7.53 4.70 -4.69
N SER A 263 -7.86 3.48 -5.11
CA SER A 263 -6.93 2.34 -5.14
C SER A 263 -5.69 2.63 -5.99
N VAL A 264 -5.88 3.12 -7.23
CA VAL A 264 -4.76 3.48 -8.12
C VAL A 264 -3.93 4.64 -7.57
N SER A 265 -4.58 5.64 -6.97
CA SER A 265 -3.93 6.81 -6.43
C SER A 265 -3.07 6.52 -5.19
N ILE A 266 -3.60 5.77 -4.21
CA ILE A 266 -2.84 5.39 -3.00
C ILE A 266 -1.66 4.48 -3.38
N THR A 267 -1.86 3.56 -4.33
CA THR A 267 -0.81 2.68 -4.83
C THR A 267 0.29 3.47 -5.55
N THR A 268 -0.09 4.40 -6.44
CA THR A 268 0.86 5.31 -7.12
C THR A 268 1.68 6.11 -6.10
N ASN A 269 1.03 6.68 -5.08
CA ASN A 269 1.72 7.46 -4.05
C ASN A 269 2.64 6.61 -3.16
N THR A 270 2.29 5.34 -2.96
CA THR A 270 3.13 4.36 -2.25
C THR A 270 4.34 3.99 -3.09
N ALA A 271 4.18 3.79 -4.39
CA ALA A 271 5.27 3.53 -5.31
C ALA A 271 6.31 4.68 -5.35
N VAL A 272 5.86 5.93 -5.31
CA VAL A 272 6.77 7.10 -5.18
C VAL A 272 7.56 7.05 -3.86
N GLU A 273 6.92 6.67 -2.75
CA GLU A 273 7.63 6.46 -1.48
C GLU A 273 8.66 5.33 -1.56
N LEU A 274 8.36 4.24 -2.27
CA LEU A 274 9.32 3.15 -2.49
C LEU A 274 10.56 3.66 -3.24
N VAL A 275 10.38 4.38 -4.35
CA VAL A 275 11.48 4.96 -5.12
C VAL A 275 12.28 5.96 -4.31
N ARG A 276 11.64 6.79 -3.48
CA ARG A 276 12.33 7.69 -2.55
C ARG A 276 13.27 6.93 -1.62
N ARG A 277 12.80 5.84 -1.01
CA ARG A 277 13.64 5.03 -0.12
C ARG A 277 14.72 4.24 -0.88
N MET A 278 14.46 3.79 -2.10
CA MET A 278 15.49 3.18 -2.97
C MET A 278 16.60 4.17 -3.32
N GLN A 279 16.25 5.44 -3.57
CA GLN A 279 17.24 6.50 -3.77
C GLN A 279 18.03 6.77 -2.49
N GLU A 280 17.37 6.88 -1.33
CA GLU A 280 18.05 7.04 -0.02
C GLU A 280 19.10 5.92 0.22
N ASP A 281 18.76 4.67 -0.14
CA ASP A 281 19.68 3.52 -0.06
C ASP A 281 20.85 3.63 -1.07
N TYR A 282 20.60 4.11 -2.29
CA TYR A 282 21.65 4.37 -3.27
C TYR A 282 22.62 5.47 -2.77
N ASP A 283 22.08 6.60 -2.33
CA ASP A 283 22.83 7.76 -1.84
C ASP A 283 23.73 7.39 -0.65
N ALA A 284 23.26 6.50 0.23
CA ALA A 284 24.04 5.98 1.35
C ALA A 284 25.26 5.14 0.93
N ASN A 285 25.21 4.48 -0.23
CA ASN A 285 26.31 3.68 -0.78
C ASN A 285 27.27 4.53 -1.64
N PHE A 286 26.77 5.59 -2.29
CA PHE A 286 27.52 6.42 -3.23
C PHE A 286 27.38 7.92 -2.91
N PRO A 287 27.85 8.40 -1.74
CA PRO A 287 27.62 9.78 -1.29
C PRO A 287 28.26 10.86 -2.19
N ASP A 288 29.35 10.53 -2.89
CA ASP A 288 30.01 11.47 -3.82
C ASP A 288 29.24 11.62 -5.15
N HIS A 289 28.20 10.81 -5.36
CA HIS A 289 27.38 10.75 -6.57
C HIS A 289 25.89 10.66 -6.22
N SER A 290 25.49 11.22 -5.07
CA SER A 290 24.12 11.19 -4.55
C SER A 290 23.18 12.19 -5.23
N ASP A 291 23.56 12.72 -6.39
CA ASP A 291 22.74 13.61 -7.19
C ASP A 291 22.30 12.93 -8.48
N PHE A 292 21.16 13.39 -9.03
CA PHE A 292 20.60 12.83 -10.26
C PHE A 292 21.62 12.81 -11.40
N GLU A 293 22.45 13.85 -11.52
CA GLU A 293 23.51 13.93 -12.50
C GLU A 293 24.57 12.83 -12.27
N GLY A 294 25.11 12.64 -11.07
CA GLY A 294 26.07 11.55 -10.81
C GLY A 294 25.49 10.15 -11.05
N LEU A 295 24.20 9.98 -10.79
CA LEU A 295 23.45 8.72 -10.92
C LEU A 295 23.11 8.40 -12.38
N ILE A 296 22.48 9.33 -13.09
CA ILE A 296 21.88 9.11 -14.41
C ILE A 296 22.84 9.49 -15.54
N HIS A 297 23.69 10.51 -15.37
CA HIS A 297 24.61 10.96 -16.43
C HIS A 297 25.65 9.90 -16.77
N THR A 298 26.20 9.21 -15.76
CA THR A 298 27.15 8.10 -15.97
C THR A 298 26.52 6.98 -16.79
N PHE A 299 25.29 6.61 -16.46
CA PHE A 299 24.55 5.59 -17.18
C PHE A 299 24.19 6.03 -18.61
N TYR A 300 23.66 7.24 -18.77
CA TYR A 300 23.27 7.81 -20.06
C TYR A 300 24.46 7.93 -21.02
N ILE A 301 25.59 8.48 -20.57
CA ILE A 301 26.80 8.62 -21.40
C ILE A 301 27.29 7.25 -21.86
N ALA A 302 27.38 6.29 -20.94
CA ALA A 302 27.83 4.95 -21.28
C ALA A 302 26.89 4.32 -22.33
N GLN A 303 25.57 4.43 -22.15
CA GLN A 303 24.59 3.89 -23.11
C GLN A 303 24.61 4.59 -24.47
N CYS A 304 24.81 5.91 -24.50
CA CYS A 304 25.03 6.65 -25.75
C CYS A 304 26.29 6.15 -26.46
N ALA A 305 27.41 6.01 -25.74
CA ALA A 305 28.67 5.51 -26.29
C ALA A 305 28.56 4.09 -26.84
N ILE A 306 27.84 3.21 -26.13
CA ILE A 306 27.51 1.84 -26.55
C ILE A 306 26.73 1.85 -27.88
N GLN A 307 25.78 2.77 -28.04
CA GLN A 307 24.96 2.90 -29.25
C GLN A 307 25.66 3.68 -30.38
N GLY A 308 26.92 4.08 -30.18
CA GLY A 308 27.67 4.91 -31.14
C GLY A 308 27.09 6.32 -31.31
N GLN A 309 26.35 6.80 -30.32
CA GLN A 309 25.73 8.12 -30.30
C GLN A 309 26.52 9.07 -29.41
N ASP A 310 26.65 10.32 -29.85
CA ASP A 310 27.25 11.37 -29.01
C ASP A 310 26.17 11.91 -28.05
N PRO A 311 26.36 11.80 -26.72
CA PRO A 311 25.39 12.29 -25.73
C PRO A 311 25.18 13.82 -25.80
N ASP A 312 26.18 14.57 -26.30
CA ASP A 312 26.15 16.03 -26.43
C ASP A 312 25.68 16.51 -27.83
N GLN A 313 25.40 15.59 -28.75
CA GLN A 313 24.92 15.93 -30.09
C GLN A 313 23.52 16.53 -30.02
N ARG A 314 23.44 17.86 -30.19
CA ARG A 314 22.19 18.62 -30.19
C ARG A 314 21.79 18.97 -31.62
N GLN A 315 20.63 18.47 -32.06
CA GLN A 315 20.09 18.74 -33.40
C GLN A 315 19.69 20.23 -33.60
N ARG A 316 19.37 20.96 -32.53
CA ARG A 316 18.96 22.38 -32.56
C ARG A 316 19.46 23.15 -31.33
N SER A 317 19.68 24.46 -31.48
CA SER A 317 20.00 25.36 -30.36
C SER A 317 18.82 25.41 -29.37
N GLY A 318 19.10 25.20 -28.07
CA GLY A 318 18.09 25.17 -27.00
C GLY A 318 17.54 23.79 -26.61
N VAL A 319 17.87 22.74 -27.36
CA VAL A 319 17.53 21.34 -27.02
C VAL A 319 18.59 20.80 -26.07
N LEU A 320 18.17 20.22 -24.94
CA LEU A 320 19.06 19.73 -23.86
C LEU A 320 19.36 18.22 -23.92
N ILE A 321 18.72 17.49 -24.83
CA ILE A 321 18.81 16.03 -24.97
C ILE A 321 19.06 15.70 -26.44
N ASN A 322 19.89 14.69 -26.71
CA ASN A 322 20.00 14.13 -28.04
C ASN A 322 18.70 13.38 -28.40
N MET A 323 17.90 13.96 -29.30
CA MET A 323 16.58 13.42 -29.68
C MET A 323 16.66 12.06 -30.39
N ALA A 324 17.83 11.66 -30.90
CA ALA A 324 18.02 10.34 -31.50
C ALA A 324 18.02 9.22 -30.45
N VAL A 325 18.31 9.53 -29.18
CA VAL A 325 18.32 8.60 -28.04
C VAL A 325 17.23 8.95 -27.03
N TYR A 326 16.14 9.55 -27.49
CA TYR A 326 15.08 10.03 -26.59
C TYR A 326 14.43 8.91 -25.78
N ASP A 327 14.21 7.73 -26.36
CA ASP A 327 13.58 6.61 -25.63
C ASP A 327 14.47 6.13 -24.47
N LEU A 328 15.79 6.12 -24.67
CA LEU A 328 16.76 5.89 -23.59
C LEU A 328 16.71 7.00 -22.54
N ALA A 329 16.61 8.26 -22.96
CA ALA A 329 16.52 9.40 -22.06
C ALA A 329 15.21 9.37 -21.23
N ASP A 330 14.07 9.03 -21.85
CA ASP A 330 12.77 8.89 -21.18
C ASP A 330 12.79 7.73 -20.18
N HIS A 331 13.40 6.59 -20.55
CA HIS A 331 13.55 5.43 -19.67
C HIS A 331 14.22 5.81 -18.33
N ILE A 332 15.16 6.75 -18.36
CA ILE A 332 15.91 7.21 -17.17
C ILE A 332 15.41 8.55 -16.61
N LEU A 333 14.22 8.99 -17.02
CA LEU A 333 13.57 10.22 -16.54
C LEU A 333 14.31 11.52 -16.87
N LEU A 334 15.28 11.49 -17.79
CA LEU A 334 16.12 12.64 -18.14
C LEU A 334 15.32 13.82 -18.73
N PRO A 335 14.34 13.63 -19.63
CA PRO A 335 13.41 14.67 -20.08
C PRO A 335 12.78 15.44 -18.92
N THR A 336 12.16 14.71 -17.99
CA THR A 336 11.47 15.29 -16.84
C THR A 336 12.44 16.02 -15.92
N TYR A 337 13.58 15.41 -15.60
CA TYR A 337 14.62 16.05 -14.79
C TYR A 337 15.07 17.39 -15.38
N ILE A 338 15.34 17.44 -16.68
CA ILE A 338 15.77 18.66 -17.37
C ILE A 338 14.69 19.75 -17.30
N ILE A 339 13.42 19.40 -17.54
CA ILE A 339 12.32 20.36 -17.44
C ILE A 339 12.21 20.88 -15.98
N MET A 340 12.31 20.00 -14.98
CA MET A 340 12.29 20.38 -13.58
C MET A 340 13.48 21.25 -13.15
N GLY A 341 14.68 20.98 -13.66
CA GLY A 341 15.88 21.78 -13.39
C GLY A 341 15.76 23.22 -13.91
N SER A 342 14.95 23.46 -14.95
CA SER A 342 14.64 24.83 -15.37
C SER A 342 13.70 25.55 -14.39
N LEU A 343 12.87 24.79 -13.66
CA LEU A 343 11.91 25.32 -12.68
C LEU A 343 12.57 25.66 -11.34
N THR A 344 13.65 24.98 -10.95
CA THR A 344 14.35 25.28 -9.67
C THR A 344 14.87 26.71 -9.59
N ASN A 345 15.12 27.36 -10.73
CA ASN A 345 15.58 28.75 -10.77
C ASN A 345 14.45 29.78 -10.53
N VAL A 346 13.18 29.35 -10.62
CA VAL A 346 12.00 30.21 -10.44
C VAL A 346 11.18 29.83 -9.20
N VAL A 347 11.59 28.82 -8.45
CA VAL A 347 10.98 28.42 -7.18
C VAL A 347 11.60 29.25 -6.05
N GLY A 348 10.90 30.27 -5.58
CA GLY A 348 11.26 31.03 -4.37
C GLY A 348 10.52 30.49 -3.14
N PRO A 349 11.08 30.58 -1.90
CA PRO A 349 10.46 30.05 -0.68
C PRO A 349 9.05 30.59 -0.38
N ASN A 350 8.63 31.67 -1.04
CA ASN A 350 7.32 32.30 -0.89
C ASN A 350 6.72 32.76 -2.23
N GLU A 351 7.20 32.25 -3.36
CA GLU A 351 6.74 32.67 -4.68
C GLU A 351 5.99 31.54 -5.36
N ILE A 352 4.85 31.86 -5.98
CA ILE A 352 4.14 30.94 -6.85
C ILE A 352 4.52 31.35 -8.27
N PRO A 353 5.31 30.54 -9.00
CA PRO A 353 5.66 30.86 -10.37
C PRO A 353 4.38 30.87 -11.20
N LEU A 354 4.07 31.98 -11.85
CA LEU A 354 2.86 32.14 -12.64
C LEU A 354 3.11 31.73 -14.09
N TYR A 355 2.40 30.70 -14.53
CA TYR A 355 2.36 30.34 -15.94
C TYR A 355 1.43 31.29 -16.72
N LYS A 356 1.95 31.90 -17.80
CA LYS A 356 1.11 32.65 -18.75
C LYS A 356 0.54 31.66 -19.78
N PRO A 357 -0.79 31.50 -19.88
CA PRO A 357 -1.41 30.59 -20.85
C PRO A 357 -0.91 30.84 -22.28
N GLY A 358 -0.57 29.75 -22.99
CA GLY A 358 -0.05 29.79 -24.35
C GLY A 358 1.41 30.25 -24.50
N HIS A 359 2.13 30.58 -23.42
CA HIS A 359 3.50 31.08 -23.51
C HIS A 359 4.47 30.11 -24.22
N PHE A 360 4.31 28.80 -23.97
CA PHE A 360 5.11 27.76 -24.63
C PHE A 360 4.33 27.01 -25.71
N GLY A 361 3.19 27.57 -26.17
CA GLY A 361 2.28 26.93 -27.11
C GLY A 361 1.12 26.18 -26.43
N PHE A 362 0.43 25.38 -27.23
CA PHE A 362 -0.68 24.53 -26.81
C PHE A 362 -0.35 23.08 -27.08
N ARG A 363 -0.76 22.19 -26.17
CA ARG A 363 -0.58 20.74 -26.31
C ARG A 363 -1.38 20.25 -27.51
N ASP A 364 -0.76 19.44 -28.36
CA ASP A 364 -1.47 18.75 -29.43
C ASP A 364 -2.19 17.51 -28.87
N LEU A 365 -3.52 17.55 -28.86
CA LEU A 365 -4.36 16.43 -28.42
C LEU A 365 -4.91 15.58 -29.59
N SER A 366 -4.60 15.96 -30.83
CA SER A 366 -5.11 15.28 -32.03
C SER A 366 -4.26 14.08 -32.45
N THR A 367 -2.97 14.09 -32.10
CA THR A 367 -2.05 12.98 -32.34
C THR A 367 -1.93 12.09 -31.11
N GLU A 368 -2.09 10.77 -31.28
CA GLU A 368 -1.87 9.79 -30.22
C GLU A 368 -0.44 9.85 -29.69
N TRP A 369 -0.25 9.65 -28.38
CA TRP A 369 1.07 9.78 -27.73
C TRP A 369 2.13 8.88 -28.36
N SER A 370 1.75 7.65 -28.74
CA SER A 370 2.64 6.67 -29.38
C SER A 370 3.11 7.10 -30.78
N GLN A 371 2.39 7.99 -31.44
CA GLN A 371 2.68 8.46 -32.80
C GLN A 371 3.46 9.77 -32.82
N LYS A 372 3.61 10.44 -31.66
CA LYS A 372 4.34 11.71 -31.57
C LYS A 372 5.84 11.51 -31.75
N SER A 373 6.47 12.48 -32.43
CA SER A 373 7.93 12.53 -32.52
C SER A 373 8.54 12.79 -31.14
N PRO A 374 9.81 12.38 -30.88
CA PRO A 374 10.52 12.71 -29.65
C PRO A 374 10.48 14.19 -29.26
N HIS A 375 10.58 15.06 -30.27
CA HIS A 375 10.53 16.51 -30.07
C HIS A 375 9.14 16.97 -29.60
N ASP A 376 8.07 16.42 -30.19
CA ASP A 376 6.70 16.78 -29.83
C ASP A 376 6.34 16.23 -28.45
N LYS A 377 6.80 15.03 -28.10
CA LYS A 377 6.66 14.46 -26.74
C LYS A 377 7.30 15.37 -25.69
N PHE A 378 8.57 15.73 -25.88
CA PHE A 378 9.27 16.63 -24.95
C PHE A 378 8.59 18.00 -24.83
N GLN A 379 8.11 18.55 -25.95
CA GLN A 379 7.45 19.85 -25.95
C GLN A 379 6.08 19.80 -25.26
N ASP A 380 5.29 18.75 -25.48
CA ASP A 380 4.01 18.55 -24.80
C ASP A 380 4.20 18.37 -23.29
N ASP A 381 5.16 17.55 -22.86
CA ASP A 381 5.50 17.36 -21.44
C ASP A 381 5.88 18.67 -20.77
N LYS A 382 6.70 19.48 -21.45
CA LYS A 382 7.11 20.80 -20.97
C LYS A 382 5.90 21.73 -20.79
N ILE A 383 4.97 21.75 -21.74
CA ILE A 383 3.76 22.58 -21.66
C ILE A 383 2.89 22.13 -20.48
N VAL A 384 2.63 20.83 -20.37
CA VAL A 384 1.78 20.24 -19.32
C VAL A 384 2.38 20.51 -17.93
N LEU A 385 3.67 20.22 -17.76
CA LEU A 385 4.34 20.41 -16.48
C LEU A 385 4.40 21.88 -16.07
N PHE A 386 4.78 22.78 -16.96
CA PHE A 386 4.86 24.21 -16.63
C PHE A 386 3.51 24.82 -16.29
N GLU A 387 2.44 24.39 -16.96
CA GLU A 387 1.08 24.82 -16.65
C GLU A 387 0.62 24.30 -15.27
N ALA A 388 0.93 23.04 -14.95
CA ALA A 388 0.57 22.43 -13.67
C ALA A 388 1.41 22.94 -12.48
N PHE A 389 2.66 23.34 -12.72
CA PHE A 389 3.63 23.67 -11.67
C PHE A 389 3.21 24.87 -10.80
N SER A 390 2.53 25.86 -11.39
CA SER A 390 1.90 26.95 -10.63
C SER A 390 0.90 26.41 -9.59
N GLY A 391 0.12 25.40 -9.98
CA GLY A 391 -0.82 24.72 -9.10
C GLY A 391 -0.12 23.92 -8.01
N PHE A 392 0.90 23.14 -8.35
CA PHE A 392 1.68 22.37 -7.36
C PHE A 392 2.28 23.30 -6.31
N SER A 393 2.90 24.39 -6.76
CA SER A 393 3.52 25.40 -5.89
C SER A 393 2.47 26.09 -4.99
N ALA A 394 1.29 26.40 -5.54
CA ALA A 394 0.21 26.99 -4.77
C ALA A 394 -0.30 26.05 -3.66
N ILE A 395 -0.53 24.77 -3.98
CA ILE A 395 -0.94 23.76 -2.98
C ILE A 395 0.15 23.56 -1.93
N ALA A 396 1.41 23.41 -2.36
CA ALA A 396 2.56 23.23 -1.47
C ALA A 396 2.73 24.38 -0.47
N LYS A 397 2.47 25.62 -0.92
CA LYS A 397 2.62 26.84 -0.11
C LYS A 397 1.42 27.11 0.80
N ILE A 398 0.20 27.05 0.25
CA ILE A 398 -1.04 27.38 0.97
C ILE A 398 -1.43 26.25 1.92
N GLY A 399 -1.03 25.02 1.58
CA GLY A 399 -1.46 23.81 2.22
C GLY A 399 -2.75 23.24 1.61
N CYS A 400 -2.93 21.94 1.79
CA CYS A 400 -4.15 21.21 1.50
C CYS A 400 -4.50 20.33 2.70
N PHE A 401 -5.68 19.70 2.68
CA PHE A 401 -6.08 18.83 3.79
C PHE A 401 -5.29 17.52 3.80
N VAL A 402 -4.90 17.01 2.63
CA VAL A 402 -4.02 15.85 2.45
C VAL A 402 -3.03 16.09 1.32
N GLU A 403 -1.77 15.80 1.59
CA GLU A 403 -0.65 15.97 0.68
C GLU A 403 -0.14 14.62 0.18
N ASP A 404 0.25 14.55 -1.09
CA ASP A 404 0.92 13.40 -1.71
C ASP A 404 2.45 13.64 -1.83
N GLU A 405 3.21 12.62 -2.25
CA GLU A 405 4.67 12.73 -2.31
C GLU A 405 5.14 13.77 -3.34
N LEU A 406 4.41 14.03 -4.43
CA LEU A 406 4.78 15.05 -5.42
C LEU A 406 4.66 16.44 -4.82
N ILE A 407 3.52 16.78 -4.22
CA ILE A 407 3.30 18.08 -3.59
C ILE A 407 4.31 18.28 -2.45
N ARG A 408 4.56 17.23 -1.66
CA ARG A 408 5.61 17.22 -0.65
C ARG A 408 6.97 17.58 -1.26
N GLY A 409 7.34 16.93 -2.35
CA GLY A 409 8.60 17.19 -3.05
C GLY A 409 8.70 18.62 -3.56
N VAL A 410 7.63 19.15 -4.16
CA VAL A 410 7.57 20.56 -4.61
C VAL A 410 7.71 21.52 -3.43
N ARG A 411 7.13 21.23 -2.27
CA ARG A 411 7.32 22.04 -1.05
C ARG A 411 8.76 22.01 -0.54
N GLU A 412 9.44 20.87 -0.68
CA GLU A 412 10.83 20.68 -0.27
C GLU A 412 11.85 21.24 -1.29
N MET A 413 11.41 21.58 -2.51
CA MET A 413 12.25 22.23 -3.50
C MET A 413 12.74 23.59 -3.00
N THR A 414 14.05 23.84 -3.15
CA THR A 414 14.67 25.12 -2.82
C THR A 414 15.53 25.61 -3.97
N PRO A 415 15.56 26.92 -4.25
CA PRO A 415 16.32 27.45 -5.37
C PRO A 415 17.81 27.11 -5.25
N GLY A 416 18.40 26.70 -6.37
CA GLY A 416 19.81 26.29 -6.45
C GLY A 416 20.12 24.87 -5.95
N LYS A 417 19.16 24.13 -5.38
CA LYS A 417 19.35 22.70 -5.10
C LYS A 417 18.93 21.85 -6.29
N LYS A 418 19.68 20.77 -6.52
CA LYS A 418 19.36 19.77 -7.55
C LYS A 418 18.08 19.02 -7.18
N VAL A 419 17.32 18.63 -8.20
CA VAL A 419 16.08 17.85 -8.06
C VAL A 419 16.45 16.40 -7.74
N PRO A 420 15.87 15.77 -6.69
CA PRO A 420 16.13 14.37 -6.41
C PRO A 420 15.42 13.45 -7.42
N LEU A 421 15.98 12.27 -7.67
CA LEU A 421 15.46 11.27 -8.61
C LEU A 421 14.01 10.87 -8.31
N TRP A 422 13.67 10.66 -7.03
CA TRP A 422 12.31 10.29 -6.65
C TRP A 422 11.27 11.36 -6.97
N LEU A 423 11.66 12.64 -6.97
CA LEU A 423 10.77 13.74 -7.36
C LEU A 423 10.63 13.83 -8.87
N ALA A 424 11.72 13.61 -9.63
CA ALA A 424 11.64 13.45 -11.08
C ALA A 424 10.72 12.28 -11.46
N PHE A 425 10.79 11.17 -10.72
CA PHE A 425 9.88 10.04 -10.86
C PHE A 425 8.43 10.40 -10.54
N ALA A 426 8.18 11.11 -9.42
CA ALA A 426 6.82 11.55 -9.07
C ALA A 426 6.20 12.42 -10.17
N VAL A 427 6.97 13.37 -10.71
CA VAL A 427 6.53 14.23 -11.82
C VAL A 427 6.38 13.45 -13.13
N GLN A 428 7.25 12.48 -13.41
CA GLN A 428 7.07 11.59 -14.56
C GLN A 428 5.76 10.81 -14.46
N ASN A 429 5.41 10.28 -13.27
CA ASN A 429 4.13 9.60 -13.08
C ASN A 429 2.95 10.53 -13.34
N PHE A 430 3.03 11.80 -12.92
CA PHE A 430 2.02 12.80 -13.27
C PHE A 430 1.85 12.93 -14.80
N LEU A 431 2.95 13.00 -15.56
CA LEU A 431 2.92 13.05 -17.03
C LEU A 431 2.38 11.75 -17.64
N ASP A 432 2.85 10.59 -17.17
CA ASP A 432 2.39 9.29 -17.66
C ASP A 432 0.89 9.09 -17.44
N VAL A 433 0.37 9.50 -16.29
CA VAL A 433 -1.08 9.50 -16.03
C VAL A 433 -1.81 10.42 -16.99
N GLN A 434 -1.25 11.58 -17.34
CA GLN A 434 -1.81 12.44 -18.38
C GLN A 434 -1.79 11.80 -19.77
N HIS A 435 -0.82 10.94 -20.07
CA HIS A 435 -0.74 10.21 -21.32
C HIS A 435 -1.74 9.06 -21.37
N VAL A 436 -1.84 8.27 -20.30
CA VAL A 436 -2.76 7.13 -20.20
C VAL A 436 -4.22 7.60 -20.21
N MET A 437 -4.53 8.64 -19.44
CA MET A 437 -5.89 9.16 -19.29
C MET A 437 -6.32 10.04 -20.47
N GLY A 438 -5.38 10.74 -21.12
CA GLY A 438 -5.67 11.65 -22.23
C GLY A 438 -6.78 12.65 -21.89
N SER A 439 -7.81 12.70 -22.74
CA SER A 439 -8.99 13.57 -22.55
C SER A 439 -9.83 13.21 -21.30
N GLN A 440 -9.69 12.00 -20.77
CA GLN A 440 -10.43 11.52 -19.60
C GLN A 440 -9.79 11.93 -18.26
N ALA A 441 -8.65 12.63 -18.25
CA ALA A 441 -7.99 13.05 -17.00
C ALA A 441 -8.94 13.82 -16.05
N SER A 442 -9.83 14.65 -16.61
CA SER A 442 -10.80 15.43 -15.83
C SER A 442 -11.88 14.59 -15.13
N ARG A 443 -12.06 13.32 -15.50
CA ARG A 443 -13.03 12.39 -14.88
C ARG A 443 -12.78 12.23 -13.39
N ALA A 444 -11.51 12.20 -12.98
CA ALA A 444 -11.13 12.03 -11.57
C ALA A 444 -11.61 13.20 -10.69
N LEU A 445 -11.58 14.44 -11.21
CA LEU A 445 -12.13 15.59 -10.50
C LEU A 445 -13.66 15.51 -10.40
N LEU A 446 -14.33 15.07 -11.46
CA LEU A 446 -15.79 14.91 -11.45
C LEU A 446 -16.22 13.88 -10.39
N GLU A 447 -15.53 12.74 -10.31
CA GLU A 447 -15.78 11.69 -9.32
C GLU A 447 -15.58 12.21 -7.88
N LEU A 448 -14.48 12.94 -7.64
CA LEU A 448 -14.19 13.59 -6.37
C LEU A 448 -15.28 14.61 -5.97
N GLN A 449 -15.68 15.49 -6.90
CA GLN A 449 -16.70 16.52 -6.63
C GLN A 449 -18.09 15.91 -6.42
N THR A 450 -18.42 14.86 -7.16
CA THR A 450 -19.69 14.13 -7.02
C THR A 450 -19.74 13.47 -5.64
N THR A 451 -18.70 12.72 -5.28
CA THR A 451 -18.62 12.07 -3.96
C THR A 451 -18.67 13.09 -2.83
N ALA A 452 -17.90 14.18 -2.92
CA ALA A 452 -17.94 15.23 -1.91
C ALA A 452 -19.32 15.88 -1.78
N SER A 453 -20.06 16.01 -2.88
CA SER A 453 -21.43 16.54 -2.88
C SER A 453 -22.40 15.57 -2.19
N HIS A 454 -22.24 14.27 -2.41
CA HIS A 454 -23.02 13.24 -1.70
C HIS A 454 -22.73 13.21 -0.20
N ILE A 455 -21.46 13.28 0.19
CA ILE A 455 -21.05 13.34 1.60
C ILE A 455 -21.64 14.60 2.26
N ASP A 456 -21.47 15.79 1.66
CA ASP A 456 -22.04 17.04 2.17
C ASP A 456 -23.58 16.97 2.28
N ALA A 457 -24.26 16.38 1.28
CA ALA A 457 -25.71 16.19 1.32
C ALA A 457 -26.13 15.26 2.47
N SER A 458 -25.48 14.11 2.64
CA SER A 458 -25.80 13.17 3.72
C SER A 458 -25.58 13.82 5.10
N LEU A 459 -24.45 14.50 5.30
CA LEU A 459 -24.15 15.19 6.56
C LEU A 459 -25.09 16.38 6.84
N ARG A 460 -25.53 17.13 5.82
CA ARG A 460 -26.53 18.21 5.98
C ARG A 460 -27.90 17.64 6.34
N GLN A 461 -28.32 16.59 5.66
CA GLN A 461 -29.59 15.94 5.95
C GLN A 461 -29.58 15.31 7.36
N ASN A 462 -28.45 14.72 7.78
CA ASN A 462 -28.28 14.20 9.13
C ASN A 462 -28.34 15.32 10.19
N ALA A 463 -27.60 16.40 10.00
CA ALA A 463 -27.65 17.55 10.90
C ALA A 463 -29.07 18.16 11.01
N LYS A 464 -29.81 18.23 9.90
CA LYS A 464 -31.21 18.68 9.90
C LYS A 464 -32.12 17.69 10.62
N PHE A 465 -31.94 16.39 10.39
CA PHE A 465 -32.71 15.34 11.05
C PHE A 465 -32.55 15.40 12.58
N HIS A 466 -31.34 15.72 13.02
CA HIS A 466 -30.98 15.82 14.44
C HIS A 466 -31.10 17.22 15.03
N GLU A 467 -31.63 18.22 14.34
CA GLU A 467 -31.63 19.62 14.82
C GLU A 467 -32.17 19.76 16.27
N LYS A 468 -33.19 18.97 16.60
CA LYS A 468 -33.89 18.97 17.90
C LYS A 468 -33.65 17.71 18.74
N LEU A 469 -32.77 16.82 18.29
CA LEU A 469 -32.57 15.49 18.89
C LEU A 469 -31.16 15.39 19.47
N ARG A 470 -31.03 15.00 20.73
CA ARG A 470 -29.73 14.88 21.41
C ARG A 470 -29.71 13.62 22.27
N VAL A 471 -28.54 12.99 22.35
CA VAL A 471 -28.26 11.84 23.22
C VAL A 471 -27.10 12.21 24.14
N ASP A 472 -27.09 11.71 25.38
CA ASP A 472 -26.05 12.05 26.36
C ASP A 472 -24.66 11.54 25.94
N THR A 473 -24.62 10.45 25.16
CA THR A 473 -23.42 9.82 24.61
C THR A 473 -22.82 10.55 23.41
N TRP A 474 -23.56 11.50 22.82
CA TRP A 474 -23.14 12.24 21.62
C TRP A 474 -23.64 13.68 21.68
N GLY A 475 -22.76 14.56 22.13
CA GLY A 475 -23.06 15.98 22.31
C GLY A 475 -22.77 16.82 21.05
N ALA A 476 -23.11 18.10 21.14
CA ALA A 476 -22.82 19.06 20.08
C ALA A 476 -21.31 19.20 19.78
N ASN A 477 -20.44 18.91 20.75
CA ASN A 477 -18.99 18.91 20.58
C ASN A 477 -18.53 17.76 19.66
N ASP A 478 -19.16 16.58 19.75
CA ASP A 478 -18.82 15.41 18.92
C ASP A 478 -19.21 15.65 17.45
N ASP A 479 -20.38 16.26 17.22
CA ASP A 479 -20.81 16.74 15.90
C ASP A 479 -19.82 17.76 15.32
N GLN A 480 -19.35 18.68 16.17
CA GLN A 480 -18.38 19.71 15.77
C GLN A 480 -16.99 19.14 15.45
N ILE A 481 -16.59 18.06 16.13
CA ILE A 481 -15.30 17.41 15.92
C ILE A 481 -15.31 16.57 14.64
N LYS A 482 -16.34 15.75 14.41
CA LYS A 482 -16.33 14.77 13.31
C LYS A 482 -17.08 15.25 12.07
N GLN A 483 -18.37 15.58 12.16
CA GLN A 483 -19.17 15.95 11.00
C GLN A 483 -18.79 17.34 10.44
N ASP A 484 -18.62 18.34 11.31
CA ASP A 484 -18.26 19.69 10.87
C ASP A 484 -16.84 19.77 10.33
N HIS A 485 -15.94 18.88 10.75
CA HIS A 485 -14.60 18.80 10.19
C HIS A 485 -14.64 18.36 8.72
N VAL A 486 -15.39 17.30 8.41
CA VAL A 486 -15.58 16.84 7.01
C VAL A 486 -16.23 17.91 6.15
N LYS A 487 -17.30 18.57 6.65
CA LYS A 487 -17.93 19.70 5.95
C LYS A 487 -16.94 20.84 5.68
N LYS A 488 -16.14 21.23 6.68
CA LYS A 488 -15.13 22.28 6.53
C LYS A 488 -14.08 21.91 5.49
N ILE A 489 -13.66 20.65 5.41
CA ILE A 489 -12.73 20.18 4.36
C ILE A 489 -13.38 20.34 2.98
N ILE A 490 -14.60 19.81 2.79
CA ILE A 490 -15.32 19.92 1.50
C ILE A 490 -15.49 21.39 1.10
N GLU A 491 -15.91 22.23 2.04
CA GLU A 491 -16.09 23.66 1.81
C GLU A 491 -14.78 24.35 1.45
N LYS A 492 -13.69 24.13 2.20
CA LYS A 492 -12.40 24.84 2.03
C LYS A 492 -11.52 24.30 0.91
N SER A 493 -11.66 23.04 0.52
CA SER A 493 -10.75 22.39 -0.42
C SER A 493 -11.38 22.15 -1.79
N LEU A 494 -12.71 22.01 -1.88
CA LEU A 494 -13.39 21.69 -3.15
C LEU A 494 -14.32 22.81 -3.65
N ARG A 495 -15.07 23.47 -2.76
CA ARG A 495 -16.07 24.48 -3.15
C ARG A 495 -15.52 25.89 -3.15
N ARG A 496 -14.90 26.27 -2.03
CA ARG A 496 -14.09 27.47 -1.93
C ARG A 496 -12.68 27.03 -2.30
N ASN A 497 -12.30 27.20 -3.56
CA ASN A 497 -10.89 27.26 -3.95
C ASN A 497 -10.35 28.72 -4.01
N PRO A 498 -10.71 29.67 -3.10
CA PRO A 498 -10.46 31.09 -3.26
C PRO A 498 -9.05 31.48 -2.85
N GLN A 499 -8.17 30.55 -2.46
CA GLN A 499 -6.78 30.86 -2.15
C GLN A 499 -5.83 30.48 -3.28
N ILE A 500 -6.09 29.36 -3.97
CA ILE A 500 -5.30 28.93 -5.13
C ILE A 500 -5.78 29.67 -6.39
N GLY A 501 -7.10 29.74 -6.61
CA GLY A 501 -7.70 30.35 -7.80
C GLY A 501 -7.27 31.80 -8.09
N PRO A 502 -7.13 32.71 -7.09
CA PRO A 502 -6.61 34.05 -7.32
C PRO A 502 -5.08 34.15 -7.38
N GLN A 503 -4.37 33.19 -6.77
CA GLN A 503 -2.90 33.17 -6.73
C GLN A 503 -2.28 32.44 -7.93
N THR A 504 -3.07 31.67 -8.68
CA THR A 504 -2.73 31.15 -10.01
C THR A 504 -3.53 31.95 -11.03
N ALA A 505 -2.94 32.46 -12.11
CA ALA A 505 -3.62 33.29 -13.11
C ALA A 505 -4.65 32.52 -13.99
N GLY A 506 -5.35 31.52 -13.45
CA GLY A 506 -6.12 30.52 -14.19
C GLY A 506 -7.49 30.15 -13.61
N GLU A 507 -8.15 29.22 -14.28
CA GLU A 507 -9.47 28.69 -13.91
C GLU A 507 -9.43 27.98 -12.54
N PRO A 508 -10.44 28.15 -11.67
CA PRO A 508 -10.58 27.36 -10.45
C PRO A 508 -10.46 25.85 -10.74
N SER A 509 -9.69 25.15 -9.90
CA SER A 509 -9.50 23.68 -10.01
C SER A 509 -8.82 23.19 -11.29
N LYS A 510 -8.19 24.08 -12.08
CA LYS A 510 -7.45 23.69 -13.30
C LYS A 510 -6.41 22.59 -13.05
N LEU A 511 -5.64 22.70 -11.97
CA LEU A 511 -4.68 21.66 -11.59
C LEU A 511 -5.38 20.32 -11.35
N LEU A 512 -6.49 20.31 -10.59
CA LEU A 512 -7.19 19.06 -10.26
C LEU A 512 -7.79 18.38 -11.50
N LYS A 513 -8.19 19.15 -12.53
CA LYS A 513 -8.59 18.58 -13.83
C LYS A 513 -7.45 17.81 -14.52
N GLN A 514 -6.21 18.21 -14.25
CA GLN A 514 -4.99 17.63 -14.81
C GLN A 514 -4.29 16.69 -13.84
N TYR A 515 -4.78 16.52 -12.59
CA TYR A 515 -4.07 15.71 -11.60
C TYR A 515 -4.95 14.61 -10.97
N PRO A 516 -5.24 13.54 -11.72
CA PRO A 516 -6.05 12.42 -11.25
C PRO A 516 -5.53 11.78 -9.95
N SER A 517 -4.21 11.60 -9.82
CA SER A 517 -3.61 10.95 -8.65
C SER A 517 -3.97 11.67 -7.35
N LEU A 518 -3.79 13.00 -7.31
CA LEU A 518 -4.15 13.82 -6.16
C LEU A 518 -5.66 13.79 -5.88
N CYS A 519 -6.50 13.80 -6.93
CA CYS A 519 -7.94 13.68 -6.78
C CYS A 519 -8.32 12.36 -6.07
N GLY A 520 -7.68 11.24 -6.40
CA GLY A 520 -7.94 9.96 -5.72
C GLY A 520 -7.42 9.87 -4.29
N VAL A 521 -6.28 10.51 -3.98
CA VAL A 521 -5.81 10.63 -2.58
C VAL A 521 -6.80 11.44 -1.74
N TRP A 522 -7.33 12.53 -2.30
CA TRP A 522 -8.35 13.35 -1.65
C TRP A 522 -9.69 12.60 -1.52
N LEU A 523 -10.08 11.84 -2.53
CA LEU A 523 -11.27 11.00 -2.52
C LEU A 523 -11.21 9.97 -1.40
N PHE A 524 -10.11 9.18 -1.33
CA PHE A 524 -9.85 8.22 -0.26
C PHE A 524 -10.04 8.86 1.12
N SER A 525 -9.38 9.99 1.33
CA SER A 525 -9.34 10.68 2.62
C SER A 525 -10.71 11.21 3.06
N LEU A 526 -11.51 11.71 2.11
CA LEU A 526 -12.89 12.15 2.38
C LEU A 526 -13.82 10.99 2.71
N ILE A 527 -13.72 9.91 1.95
CA ILE A 527 -14.54 8.72 2.15
C ILE A 527 -14.21 8.07 3.51
N TYR A 528 -12.92 7.88 3.81
CA TYR A 528 -12.47 7.34 5.09
C TYR A 528 -13.00 8.15 6.28
N LEU A 529 -12.89 9.48 6.22
CA LEU A 529 -13.41 10.38 7.25
C LEU A 529 -14.93 10.25 7.44
N MET A 530 -15.67 10.14 6.33
CA MET A 530 -17.11 9.93 6.36
C MET A 530 -17.46 8.62 7.06
N GLN A 531 -16.73 7.54 6.78
CA GLN A 531 -16.94 6.24 7.40
C GLN A 531 -16.65 6.27 8.91
N GLU A 532 -15.50 6.81 9.32
CA GLU A 532 -15.18 6.92 10.76
C GLU A 532 -16.21 7.76 11.52
N ALA A 533 -16.70 8.85 10.91
CA ALA A 533 -17.74 9.67 11.51
C ALA A 533 -19.08 8.91 11.57
N GLY A 534 -19.47 8.21 10.50
CA GLY A 534 -20.73 7.49 10.39
C GLY A 534 -20.84 6.30 11.33
N VAL A 535 -19.80 5.47 11.42
CA VAL A 535 -19.75 4.32 12.34
C VAL A 535 -19.78 4.79 13.80
N ALA A 536 -18.95 5.79 14.15
CA ALA A 536 -18.96 6.35 15.49
C ALA A 536 -20.34 6.95 15.86
N PHE A 537 -20.98 7.63 14.92
CA PHE A 537 -22.32 8.18 15.09
C PHE A 537 -23.36 7.07 15.32
N CYS A 538 -23.37 6.03 14.48
CA CYS A 538 -24.30 4.91 14.64
C CYS A 538 -24.15 4.21 15.99
N ASN A 539 -22.91 4.03 16.46
CA ASN A 539 -22.63 3.41 17.75
C ASN A 539 -23.11 4.25 18.93
N ALA A 540 -22.92 5.57 18.86
CA ALA A 540 -23.37 6.45 19.94
C ALA A 540 -24.89 6.53 20.06
N TRP A 541 -25.60 6.41 18.92
CA TRP A 541 -27.06 6.47 18.86
C TRP A 541 -27.74 5.10 18.98
N GLY A 542 -27.03 3.99 18.77
CA GLY A 542 -27.55 2.62 18.89
C GLY A 542 -28.63 2.21 17.89
N SER A 543 -29.05 3.10 16.98
CA SER A 543 -30.22 2.88 16.13
C SER A 543 -30.05 1.74 15.14
N VAL A 544 -28.86 1.62 14.54
CA VAL A 544 -28.57 0.59 13.53
C VAL A 544 -28.54 -0.79 14.18
N VAL A 545 -27.73 -0.97 15.23
CA VAL A 545 -27.59 -2.25 15.93
C VAL A 545 -28.93 -2.70 16.53
N CYS A 546 -29.68 -1.81 17.18
CA CYS A 546 -30.98 -2.20 17.74
C CYS A 546 -31.96 -2.62 16.64
N THR A 547 -31.98 -1.91 15.52
CA THR A 547 -32.86 -2.23 14.40
C THR A 547 -32.44 -3.51 13.68
N ALA A 548 -31.13 -3.79 13.59
CA ALA A 548 -30.57 -5.04 13.08
C ALA A 548 -31.07 -6.26 13.88
N HIS A 549 -31.06 -6.17 15.22
CA HIS A 549 -31.58 -7.22 16.10
C HIS A 549 -33.08 -7.44 15.90
N LEU A 550 -33.86 -6.37 15.75
CA LEU A 550 -35.29 -6.47 15.45
C LEU A 550 -35.55 -7.10 14.08
N TYR A 551 -34.86 -6.62 13.04
CA TYR A 551 -34.98 -7.12 11.67
C TYR A 551 -34.62 -8.60 11.59
N ASN A 552 -33.52 -9.02 12.23
CA ASN A 552 -33.14 -10.43 12.29
C ASN A 552 -34.24 -11.26 12.96
N ALA A 553 -34.78 -10.83 14.10
CA ALA A 553 -35.84 -11.58 14.79
C ALA A 553 -37.09 -11.75 13.89
N VAL A 554 -37.58 -10.69 13.25
CA VAL A 554 -38.80 -10.79 12.42
C VAL A 554 -38.59 -11.60 11.13
N ARG A 555 -37.37 -11.59 10.57
CA ARG A 555 -37.00 -12.41 9.40
C ARG A 555 -36.96 -13.89 9.74
N GLN A 556 -36.32 -14.24 10.85
CA GLN A 556 -36.15 -15.64 11.28
C GLN A 556 -37.48 -16.29 11.71
N GLU A 557 -38.39 -15.50 12.29
CA GLU A 557 -39.75 -15.95 12.59
C GLU A 557 -40.69 -15.98 11.36
N LYS A 558 -40.16 -15.73 10.15
CA LYS A 558 -40.91 -15.71 8.87
C LYS A 558 -42.11 -14.75 8.88
N LEU A 559 -42.03 -13.65 9.63
CA LEU A 559 -43.11 -12.66 9.76
C LEU A 559 -43.01 -11.52 8.76
N LEU A 560 -41.82 -11.26 8.23
CA LEU A 560 -41.53 -10.19 7.29
C LEU A 560 -41.33 -10.75 5.88
N LYS A 561 -42.12 -10.29 4.91
CA LYS A 561 -42.05 -10.74 3.53
C LYS A 561 -40.92 -10.04 2.80
N SER A 562 -40.88 -8.71 2.89
CA SER A 562 -39.88 -7.88 2.22
C SER A 562 -38.47 -8.05 2.78
N ILE A 563 -37.47 -7.90 1.91
CA ILE A 563 -36.05 -7.87 2.28
C ILE A 563 -35.61 -6.42 2.48
N TRP A 564 -34.93 -6.16 3.59
CA TRP A 564 -34.27 -4.88 3.80
C TRP A 564 -32.84 -4.97 3.29
N LYS A 565 -32.66 -4.72 2.00
CA LYS A 565 -31.36 -4.79 1.31
C LYS A 565 -30.26 -4.00 2.02
N ASP A 566 -30.55 -2.77 2.45
CA ASP A 566 -29.57 -1.93 3.16
C ASP A 566 -29.13 -2.55 4.51
N MET A 567 -29.98 -3.32 5.19
CA MET A 567 -29.63 -4.01 6.44
C MET A 567 -28.88 -5.32 6.18
N GLU A 568 -29.24 -6.07 5.13
CA GLU A 568 -28.47 -7.24 4.70
C GLU A 568 -27.05 -6.83 4.24
N LEU A 569 -26.88 -5.65 3.63
CA LEU A 569 -25.54 -5.09 3.39
C LEU A 569 -24.77 -4.86 4.69
N VAL A 570 -25.42 -4.41 5.77
CA VAL A 570 -24.73 -4.27 7.06
C VAL A 570 -24.26 -5.62 7.57
N PHE A 571 -25.06 -6.68 7.41
CA PHE A 571 -24.66 -8.04 7.79
C PHE A 571 -23.49 -8.55 6.95
N LEU A 572 -23.43 -8.20 5.67
CA LEU A 572 -22.29 -8.53 4.80
C LEU A 572 -21.02 -7.74 5.18
N LEU A 573 -21.17 -6.46 5.52
CA LEU A 573 -20.05 -5.54 5.76
C LEU A 573 -19.51 -5.57 7.20
N GLN A 574 -20.21 -6.22 8.12
CA GLN A 574 -19.88 -6.28 9.53
C GLN A 574 -19.71 -7.72 9.98
N ASP A 575 -18.85 -7.94 10.97
CA ASP A 575 -18.71 -9.25 11.59
C ASP A 575 -20.00 -9.61 12.36
N GLU A 576 -20.75 -10.58 11.84
CA GLU A 576 -21.98 -11.07 12.47
C GLU A 576 -21.75 -11.56 13.90
N ASP A 577 -20.59 -12.18 14.18
CA ASP A 577 -20.25 -12.66 15.52
C ASP A 577 -20.14 -11.51 16.51
N LYS A 578 -19.66 -10.34 16.07
CA LYS A 578 -19.54 -9.17 16.95
C LYS A 578 -20.86 -8.44 17.12
N MET A 579 -21.63 -8.30 16.05
CA MET A 579 -22.93 -7.63 16.07
C MET A 579 -24.01 -8.40 16.84
N PHE A 580 -23.96 -9.73 16.83
CA PHE A 580 -24.94 -10.60 17.49
C PHE A 580 -24.38 -11.36 18.71
N VAL A 581 -23.15 -11.11 19.15
CA VAL A 581 -22.50 -11.84 20.27
C VAL A 581 -22.48 -13.36 19.98
N GLY A 582 -21.85 -13.71 18.86
CA GLY A 582 -21.82 -15.01 18.18
C GLY A 582 -22.71 -15.02 16.91
N ASN A 583 -22.73 -16.15 16.18
CA ASN A 583 -23.46 -16.31 14.91
C ASN A 583 -24.90 -15.78 14.90
N ARG A 584 -25.37 -15.34 13.72
CA ARG A 584 -26.75 -14.91 13.44
C ARG A 584 -27.77 -15.87 14.05
N LEU A 585 -28.70 -15.30 14.80
CA LEU A 585 -29.63 -16.04 15.65
C LEU A 585 -30.70 -16.76 14.81
N LYS A 586 -30.96 -18.03 15.13
CA LYS A 586 -32.02 -18.86 14.51
C LYS A 586 -33.13 -19.28 15.49
N LYS A 587 -33.06 -18.88 16.77
CA LYS A 587 -33.96 -19.34 17.83
C LYS A 587 -34.55 -18.19 18.64
N ALA A 588 -35.86 -18.25 18.83
CA ALA A 588 -36.66 -17.25 19.54
C ALA A 588 -36.17 -16.93 20.97
N GLU A 589 -35.70 -17.95 21.70
CA GLU A 589 -35.26 -17.82 23.10
C GLU A 589 -33.97 -17.00 23.26
N ASP A 590 -33.16 -16.87 22.21
CA ASP A 590 -31.86 -16.21 22.26
C ASP A 590 -31.89 -14.73 21.86
N TYR A 591 -32.93 -14.25 21.13
CA TYR A 591 -33.02 -12.87 20.65
C TYR A 591 -32.88 -11.84 21.78
N LEU A 592 -33.72 -11.96 22.81
CA LEU A 592 -33.71 -11.03 23.94
C LEU A 592 -32.40 -11.10 24.73
N LYS A 593 -31.87 -12.31 24.95
CA LYS A 593 -30.66 -12.53 25.72
C LYS A 593 -29.45 -11.88 25.05
N ARG A 594 -29.30 -12.07 23.74
CA ARG A 594 -28.18 -11.51 22.98
C ARG A 594 -28.32 -10.01 22.75
N PHE A 595 -29.54 -9.51 22.52
CA PHE A 595 -29.78 -8.07 22.51
C PHE A 595 -29.35 -7.43 23.84
N THR A 596 -29.71 -8.04 24.97
CA THR A 596 -29.34 -7.56 26.32
C THR A 596 -27.82 -7.55 26.53
N LEU A 597 -27.12 -8.58 26.07
CA LEU A 597 -25.64 -8.63 26.06
C LEU A 597 -25.03 -7.55 25.16
N CYS A 598 -25.58 -7.37 23.96
CA CYS A 598 -25.13 -6.37 22.99
C CYS A 598 -25.28 -4.95 23.52
N MET A 599 -26.37 -4.66 24.24
CA MET A 599 -26.59 -3.37 24.90
C MET A 599 -25.72 -3.18 26.17
N GLY A 600 -24.85 -4.13 26.48
CA GLY A 600 -23.87 -4.03 27.57
C GLY A 600 -24.45 -4.36 28.94
N TYR A 601 -25.50 -5.17 29.04
CA TYR A 601 -26.03 -5.63 30.34
C TYR A 601 -25.58 -7.06 30.65
N SER A 602 -25.25 -7.33 31.92
CA SER A 602 -24.92 -8.69 32.37
C SER A 602 -26.15 -9.59 32.45
N VAL A 603 -25.99 -10.85 32.02
CA VAL A 603 -27.01 -11.92 32.13
C VAL A 603 -27.01 -12.57 33.53
N THR A 604 -26.03 -12.25 34.39
CA THR A 604 -26.03 -12.75 35.78
C THR A 604 -27.24 -12.19 36.53
N SER A 605 -28.24 -13.04 36.76
CA SER A 605 -29.37 -12.70 37.63
C SER A 605 -28.86 -12.30 39.01
N PRO A 606 -29.42 -11.25 39.64
CA PRO A 606 -29.27 -11.07 41.08
C PRO A 606 -29.73 -12.37 41.77
N ALA A 607 -29.00 -12.80 42.80
CA ALA A 607 -29.38 -13.95 43.60
C ALA A 607 -30.86 -13.84 44.03
N LYS A 608 -31.56 -14.98 44.14
CA LYS A 608 -33.04 -15.10 44.32
C LYS A 608 -33.68 -14.27 45.45
N ASN A 609 -32.93 -13.56 46.29
CA ASN A 609 -33.40 -12.73 47.40
C ASN A 609 -32.97 -11.25 47.35
N THR A 610 -32.39 -10.75 46.27
CA THR A 610 -31.98 -9.34 46.20
C THR A 610 -33.09 -8.45 45.63
N ARG A 611 -33.48 -7.40 46.37
CA ARG A 611 -34.51 -6.41 45.99
C ARG A 611 -34.11 -5.46 44.83
N GLN A 612 -32.98 -5.70 44.17
CA GLN A 612 -32.51 -4.88 43.05
C GLN A 612 -32.92 -5.52 41.72
N THR A 613 -33.84 -4.86 41.01
CA THR A 613 -34.35 -5.22 39.69
C THR A 613 -33.50 -4.67 38.53
N THR A 614 -32.39 -4.00 38.82
CA THR A 614 -31.50 -3.38 37.83
C THR A 614 -30.40 -4.36 37.42
N HIS A 615 -30.35 -4.72 36.14
CA HIS A 615 -29.22 -5.46 35.56
C HIS A 615 -27.94 -4.62 35.68
N GLU A 616 -26.85 -5.23 36.15
CA GLU A 616 -25.56 -4.57 36.22
C GLU A 616 -25.03 -4.32 34.80
N ALA A 617 -24.61 -3.07 34.56
CA ALA A 617 -23.95 -2.69 33.32
C ALA A 617 -22.57 -3.36 33.24
N SER A 618 -22.27 -3.93 32.09
CA SER A 618 -20.97 -4.50 31.76
C SER A 618 -19.91 -3.40 31.75
N PRO A 619 -18.73 -3.64 32.35
CA PRO A 619 -17.62 -2.70 32.28
C PRO A 619 -17.10 -2.48 30.85
N LYS A 620 -17.43 -3.36 29.90
CA LYS A 620 -17.06 -3.22 28.47
C LYS A 620 -18.04 -2.35 27.67
N GLY A 621 -19.16 -1.94 28.25
CA GLY A 621 -20.19 -1.16 27.55
C GLY A 621 -20.93 -1.95 26.46
N PRO A 622 -21.76 -1.27 25.65
CA PRO A 622 -22.46 -1.88 24.52
C PRO A 622 -21.49 -2.21 23.38
N LEU A 623 -21.78 -3.30 22.67
CA LEU A 623 -21.12 -3.66 21.42
C LEU A 623 -21.70 -2.81 20.28
N GLY A 624 -20.84 -2.40 19.35
CA GLY A 624 -21.18 -1.54 18.23
C GLY A 624 -20.60 -2.05 16.91
N LEU A 625 -20.91 -1.32 15.84
CA LEU A 625 -20.33 -1.48 14.52
C LEU A 625 -18.81 -1.22 14.55
N GLU A 626 -18.08 -1.90 13.67
CA GLU A 626 -16.64 -1.72 13.51
C GLU A 626 -16.29 -1.15 12.13
N ASN A 627 -15.13 -0.52 12.05
CA ASN A 627 -14.53 -0.10 10.79
C ASN A 627 -13.80 -1.30 10.15
N SER A 628 -14.53 -2.13 9.39
CA SER A 628 -14.00 -3.34 8.72
C SER A 628 -13.21 -3.01 7.44
N PHE A 629 -12.28 -2.05 7.51
CA PHE A 629 -11.40 -1.64 6.40
C PHE A 629 -9.95 -1.45 6.92
N GLU A 630 -9.35 -2.55 7.36
CA GLU A 630 -8.07 -2.57 8.06
C GLU A 630 -6.93 -1.97 7.23
N LEU A 631 -6.88 -2.24 5.92
CA LEU A 631 -5.84 -1.72 5.06
C LEU A 631 -5.97 -0.20 4.92
N SER A 632 -7.19 0.29 4.71
CA SER A 632 -7.46 1.73 4.66
C SER A 632 -7.07 2.42 5.96
N GLN A 633 -7.24 1.80 7.13
CA GLN A 633 -6.78 2.36 8.41
C GLN A 633 -5.27 2.55 8.47
N LEU A 634 -4.48 1.62 7.91
CA LEU A 634 -3.02 1.77 7.82
C LEU A 634 -2.64 3.03 7.03
N PHE A 635 -3.37 3.33 5.95
CA PHE A 635 -3.14 4.52 5.13
C PHE A 635 -3.75 5.79 5.69
N ALA A 636 -4.82 5.73 6.49
CA ALA A 636 -5.38 6.92 7.11
C ALA A 636 -4.37 7.65 8.01
N THR A 637 -3.51 6.90 8.71
CA THR A 637 -2.42 7.48 9.51
C THR A 637 -1.37 8.21 8.65
N ARG A 638 -1.20 7.79 7.40
CA ARG A 638 -0.30 8.40 6.41
C ARG A 638 -0.79 9.77 5.97
N TYR A 639 -2.10 9.97 5.95
CA TYR A 639 -2.78 11.16 5.46
C TYR A 639 -3.48 11.91 6.60
N PRO A 640 -2.74 12.38 7.62
CA PRO A 640 -3.31 13.17 8.69
C PRO A 640 -3.94 14.43 8.12
N TYR A 641 -5.05 14.87 8.74
CA TYR A 641 -5.82 16.05 8.34
C TYR A 641 -5.14 17.38 8.68
N ASN A 642 -3.80 17.41 8.66
CA ASN A 642 -2.95 18.58 8.87
C ASN A 642 -2.10 18.92 7.62
N GLY A 643 -2.33 18.24 6.50
CA GLY A 643 -1.66 18.53 5.22
C GLY A 643 -0.21 18.04 5.13
N LYS A 644 0.18 17.03 5.92
CA LYS A 644 1.51 16.41 5.85
C LYS A 644 1.39 14.92 5.56
N SER A 645 2.08 14.42 4.54
CA SER A 645 2.24 12.96 4.34
C SER A 645 3.21 12.38 5.39
N PHE A 646 2.82 11.30 6.07
CA PHE A 646 3.71 10.48 6.90
C PHE A 646 4.14 9.20 6.17
N SER A 647 5.02 8.42 6.78
CA SER A 647 5.42 7.09 6.28
C SER A 647 4.37 6.05 6.67
N THR A 648 4.00 5.16 5.75
CA THR A 648 3.18 3.98 6.07
C THR A 648 4.04 2.84 6.62
N ASP A 649 3.47 2.03 7.52
CA ASP A 649 4.04 0.74 7.92
C ASP A 649 3.84 -0.29 6.80
N LEU A 650 4.82 -0.37 5.90
CA LEU A 650 4.76 -1.26 4.74
C LEU A 650 4.85 -2.75 5.12
N ASP A 651 5.40 -3.09 6.29
CA ASP A 651 5.39 -4.48 6.80
C ASP A 651 3.98 -4.88 7.26
N ALA A 652 3.22 -3.95 7.86
CA ALA A 652 1.81 -4.17 8.16
C ALA A 652 0.96 -4.33 6.91
N VAL A 653 1.21 -3.51 5.88
CA VAL A 653 0.54 -3.62 4.58
C VAL A 653 0.81 -4.98 3.93
N GLU A 654 2.08 -5.43 3.89
CA GLU A 654 2.41 -6.74 3.30
C GLU A 654 1.71 -7.89 4.04
N ARG A 655 1.66 -7.85 5.37
CA ARG A 655 0.97 -8.86 6.17
C ARG A 655 -0.52 -8.92 5.86
N HIS A 656 -1.17 -7.77 5.69
CA HIS A 656 -2.58 -7.72 5.34
C HIS A 656 -2.84 -8.28 3.94
N ILE A 657 -2.07 -7.84 2.93
CA ILE A 657 -2.16 -8.35 1.55
C ILE A 657 -2.04 -9.89 1.54
N LYS A 658 -1.03 -10.43 2.23
CA LYS A 658 -0.86 -11.90 2.29
C LYS A 658 -2.02 -12.59 2.97
N ALA A 659 -2.50 -12.06 4.09
CA ALA A 659 -3.63 -12.65 4.80
C ALA A 659 -4.88 -12.73 3.91
N GLN A 660 -5.12 -11.66 3.13
CA GLN A 660 -6.23 -11.61 2.19
C GLN A 660 -6.11 -12.64 1.05
N PHE A 661 -4.93 -12.73 0.42
CA PHE A 661 -4.73 -13.61 -0.75
C PHE A 661 -4.26 -15.03 -0.40
N SER A 662 -4.05 -15.36 0.88
CA SER A 662 -3.71 -16.73 1.31
C SER A 662 -4.92 -17.65 1.41
N ASP A 663 -6.13 -17.09 1.42
CA ASP A 663 -7.38 -17.85 1.48
C ASP A 663 -8.00 -17.95 0.07
N PRO A 664 -8.17 -19.16 -0.50
CA PRO A 664 -8.80 -19.35 -1.81
C PRO A 664 -10.20 -18.73 -1.92
N GLU A 665 -10.95 -18.65 -0.81
CA GLU A 665 -12.29 -18.04 -0.78
C GLU A 665 -12.23 -16.50 -0.84
N ASN A 666 -11.13 -15.88 -0.40
CA ASN A 666 -10.91 -14.43 -0.49
C ASN A 666 -10.09 -14.03 -1.74
N SER A 667 -9.71 -15.01 -2.55
CA SER A 667 -8.83 -14.85 -3.70
C SER A 667 -9.62 -14.48 -4.96
N PHE A 668 -10.26 -13.32 -4.99
CA PHE A 668 -10.94 -12.80 -6.18
C PHE A 668 -10.24 -11.54 -6.73
N PHE A 669 -10.04 -11.50 -8.05
CA PHE A 669 -9.46 -10.41 -8.81
C PHE A 669 -10.42 -10.04 -9.95
N GLU A 670 -10.87 -8.79 -10.03
CA GLU A 670 -11.89 -8.35 -11.02
C GLU A 670 -13.12 -9.30 -11.10
N GLY A 671 -13.55 -9.86 -9.97
CA GLY A 671 -14.66 -10.82 -9.92
C GLY A 671 -14.35 -12.23 -10.45
N LYS A 672 -13.08 -12.58 -10.63
CA LYS A 672 -12.62 -13.93 -11.00
C LYS A 672 -11.76 -14.54 -9.90
N PRO A 673 -11.82 -15.87 -9.67
CA PRO A 673 -10.88 -16.53 -8.77
C PRO A 673 -9.45 -16.34 -9.27
N LEU A 674 -8.51 -16.03 -8.39
CA LEU A 674 -7.08 -16.11 -8.71
C LEU A 674 -6.73 -17.54 -9.11
N THR A 675 -5.82 -17.68 -10.07
CA THR A 675 -5.25 -18.99 -10.40
C THR A 675 -4.41 -19.51 -9.24
N ASP A 676 -4.31 -20.83 -9.09
CA ASP A 676 -3.49 -21.48 -8.04
C ASP A 676 -2.04 -20.96 -8.04
N GLU A 677 -1.50 -20.64 -9.22
CA GLU A 677 -0.16 -20.07 -9.41
C GLU A 677 -0.03 -18.65 -8.85
N ALA A 678 -1.07 -17.83 -9.01
CA ALA A 678 -1.08 -16.47 -8.47
C ALA A 678 -1.32 -16.47 -6.95
N ALA A 679 -2.22 -17.32 -6.45
CA ALA A 679 -2.40 -17.54 -5.01
C ALA A 679 -1.09 -18.03 -4.35
N ALA A 680 -0.33 -18.88 -5.04
CA ALA A 680 0.96 -19.35 -4.54
C ALA A 680 2.00 -18.24 -4.33
N GLN A 681 1.92 -17.12 -5.05
CA GLN A 681 2.80 -15.96 -4.87
C GLN A 681 2.51 -15.22 -3.54
N TYR A 682 1.27 -15.27 -3.06
CA TYR A 682 0.82 -14.59 -1.85
C TYR A 682 0.84 -15.46 -0.59
N ASN A 683 1.39 -16.68 -0.68
CA ASN A 683 1.58 -17.58 0.45
C ASN A 683 2.29 -16.90 1.62
N VAL A 684 1.82 -17.16 2.85
CA VAL A 684 2.33 -16.59 4.11
C VAL A 684 3.86 -16.73 4.28
N THR A 685 4.46 -17.77 3.69
CA THR A 685 5.88 -18.09 3.83
C THR A 685 6.81 -17.35 2.87
N THR A 686 6.30 -16.78 1.77
CA THR A 686 7.09 -16.07 0.76
C THR A 686 6.94 -14.56 0.92
N LYS A 687 8.03 -13.80 0.84
CA LYS A 687 7.96 -12.33 0.80
C LYS A 687 7.57 -11.86 -0.60
N LEU A 688 6.83 -10.76 -0.70
CA LEU A 688 6.41 -10.23 -2.01
C LEU A 688 7.56 -9.47 -2.66
N ASN A 689 7.67 -9.48 -3.98
CA ASN A 689 8.51 -8.51 -4.68
C ASN A 689 7.76 -7.17 -4.84
N THR A 690 8.43 -6.12 -5.32
CA THR A 690 7.82 -4.78 -5.49
C THR A 690 6.57 -4.81 -6.37
N HIS A 691 6.56 -5.59 -7.45
CA HIS A 691 5.42 -5.69 -8.37
C HIS A 691 4.21 -6.31 -7.67
N SER A 692 4.35 -7.55 -7.16
CA SER A 692 3.28 -8.26 -6.47
C SER A 692 2.78 -7.50 -5.23
N PHE A 693 3.66 -6.75 -4.55
CA PHE A 693 3.26 -5.87 -3.45
C PHE A 693 2.34 -4.74 -3.90
N LEU A 694 2.70 -4.01 -4.96
CA LEU A 694 1.89 -2.89 -5.46
C LEU A 694 0.60 -3.38 -6.11
N GLU A 695 0.63 -4.50 -6.81
CA GLU A 695 -0.56 -5.15 -7.36
C GLU A 695 -1.49 -5.63 -6.25
N GLY A 696 -0.98 -6.37 -5.26
CA GLY A 696 -1.75 -6.80 -4.10
C GLY A 696 -2.35 -5.62 -3.34
N LEU A 697 -1.59 -4.52 -3.17
CA LEU A 697 -2.08 -3.29 -2.53
C LEU A 697 -3.27 -2.68 -3.28
N ALA A 698 -3.18 -2.51 -4.60
CA ALA A 698 -4.26 -1.93 -5.40
C ALA A 698 -5.54 -2.75 -5.28
N ASN A 699 -5.43 -4.08 -5.36
CA ASN A 699 -6.58 -4.98 -5.28
C ASN A 699 -7.17 -5.08 -3.88
N SER A 700 -6.33 -5.07 -2.84
CA SER A 700 -6.80 -5.09 -1.45
C SER A 700 -7.56 -3.80 -1.10
N LEU A 701 -7.11 -2.65 -1.62
CA LEU A 701 -7.85 -1.38 -1.48
C LEU A 701 -9.17 -1.41 -2.27
N GLN A 702 -9.18 -2.03 -3.45
CA GLN A 702 -10.39 -2.20 -4.25
C GLN A 702 -11.46 -3.01 -3.52
N SER A 703 -11.08 -4.11 -2.84
CA SER A 703 -12.03 -4.95 -2.11
C SER A 703 -12.68 -4.25 -0.91
N GLU A 704 -11.98 -3.29 -0.28
CA GLU A 704 -12.57 -2.47 0.79
C GLU A 704 -13.57 -1.42 0.28
N GLY A 705 -13.72 -1.27 -1.04
CA GLY A 705 -14.52 -0.22 -1.65
C GLY A 705 -16.00 -0.21 -1.24
N MET A 706 -16.62 -1.38 -1.02
CA MET A 706 -18.00 -1.46 -0.50
C MET A 706 -18.10 -0.94 0.93
N HIS A 707 -17.17 -1.34 1.80
CA HIS A 707 -17.11 -0.84 3.18
C HIS A 707 -16.88 0.68 3.21
N LEU A 708 -16.01 1.18 2.32
CA LEU A 708 -15.69 2.59 2.23
C LEU A 708 -16.87 3.43 1.71
N THR A 709 -17.75 2.90 0.86
CA THR A 709 -18.79 3.70 0.20
C THR A 709 -20.19 3.62 0.85
N PHE A 710 -20.40 2.76 1.84
CA PHE A 710 -21.69 2.59 2.52
C PHE A 710 -22.08 3.80 3.42
N ASP A 711 -23.24 4.42 3.19
CA ASP A 711 -23.67 5.64 3.90
C ASP A 711 -24.35 5.35 5.25
N TYR A 712 -23.56 5.12 6.31
CA TYR A 712 -24.08 4.84 7.66
C TYR A 712 -24.96 5.96 8.23
N PHE A 713 -24.74 7.23 7.89
CA PHE A 713 -25.61 8.33 8.33
C PHE A 713 -27.01 8.25 7.70
N ARG A 714 -27.09 7.80 6.45
CA ARG A 714 -28.38 7.55 5.81
C ARG A 714 -29.07 6.36 6.41
N LEU A 715 -28.37 5.24 6.60
CA LEU A 715 -28.95 4.07 7.26
C LEU A 715 -29.49 4.43 8.64
N HIS A 716 -28.69 5.13 9.46
CA HIS A 716 -29.10 5.62 10.78
C HIS A 716 -30.46 6.34 10.72
N ARG A 717 -30.64 7.27 9.76
CA ARG A 717 -31.89 8.02 9.62
C ARG A 717 -33.07 7.11 9.30
N PHE A 718 -32.90 6.13 8.41
CA PHE A 718 -33.96 5.17 8.10
C PHE A 718 -34.28 4.23 9.27
N CYS A 719 -33.28 3.73 9.99
CA CYS A 719 -33.49 3.00 11.24
C CYS A 719 -34.26 3.85 12.25
N TRP A 720 -33.92 5.13 12.41
CA TRP A 720 -34.62 6.02 13.33
C TRP A 720 -36.06 6.30 12.92
N ILE A 721 -36.31 6.51 11.61
CA ILE A 721 -37.67 6.68 11.07
C ILE A 721 -38.51 5.44 11.33
N LEU A 722 -37.94 4.25 11.14
CA LEU A 722 -38.62 2.99 11.45
C LEU A 722 -38.97 2.89 12.92
N LEU A 723 -38.01 3.16 13.82
CA LEU A 723 -38.25 3.14 15.26
C LEU A 723 -39.36 4.11 15.68
N ARG A 724 -39.43 5.31 15.09
CA ARG A 724 -40.55 6.25 15.29
C ARG A 724 -41.88 5.65 14.85
N ARG A 725 -41.96 5.05 13.65
CA ARG A 725 -43.19 4.42 13.14
C ARG A 725 -43.67 3.27 14.01
N ILE A 726 -42.75 2.41 14.44
CA ILE A 726 -43.06 1.30 15.34
C ILE A 726 -43.56 1.84 16.68
N ASN A 727 -42.92 2.87 17.21
CA ASN A 727 -43.36 3.51 18.45
C ASN A 727 -44.77 4.09 18.31
N ASP A 728 -45.07 4.79 17.21
CA ASP A 728 -46.39 5.36 16.97
C ASP A 728 -47.47 4.26 16.91
N ALA A 729 -47.19 3.13 16.25
CA ALA A 729 -48.08 1.98 16.18
C ALA A 729 -48.27 1.29 17.55
N CYS A 730 -47.18 1.07 18.29
CA CYS A 730 -47.17 0.22 19.48
C CYS A 730 -47.34 1.00 20.81
N SER A 731 -47.24 2.33 20.80
CA SER A 731 -47.11 3.15 22.03
C SER A 731 -48.25 2.95 23.02
N SER A 732 -49.49 2.85 22.55
CA SER A 732 -50.65 2.63 23.43
C SER A 732 -50.54 1.29 24.17
N SER A 733 -50.16 0.24 23.44
CA SER A 733 -49.96 -1.11 23.97
C SER A 733 -48.74 -1.19 24.90
N LEU A 734 -47.64 -0.55 24.53
CA LEU A 734 -46.41 -0.50 25.34
C LEU A 734 -46.61 0.29 26.63
N ARG A 735 -47.31 1.43 26.60
CA ARG A 735 -47.68 2.19 27.81
C ARG A 735 -48.57 1.40 28.74
N HIS A 736 -49.48 0.62 28.18
CA HIS A 736 -50.28 -0.29 28.99
C HIS A 736 -49.37 -1.30 29.69
N LEU A 737 -48.43 -1.95 28.99
CA LEU A 737 -47.59 -3.01 29.54
C LEU A 737 -46.50 -2.53 30.51
N PHE A 738 -45.79 -1.45 30.20
CA PHE A 738 -44.61 -0.99 30.92
C PHE A 738 -44.82 0.32 31.69
N GLY A 739 -45.99 0.95 31.56
CA GLY A 739 -46.32 2.23 32.19
C GLY A 739 -46.11 3.43 31.25
N PRO A 740 -46.60 4.61 31.64
CA PRO A 740 -46.52 5.82 30.80
C PRO A 740 -45.09 6.27 30.52
N ASP A 741 -44.15 5.95 31.42
CA ASP A 741 -42.76 6.40 31.40
C ASP A 741 -41.80 5.35 30.77
N TYR A 742 -42.31 4.39 29.98
CA TYR A 742 -41.45 3.39 29.32
C TYR A 742 -40.43 4.00 28.34
N LEU A 743 -40.71 5.21 27.85
CA LEU A 743 -39.81 6.09 27.11
C LEU A 743 -39.99 7.51 27.65
N GLU A 744 -38.97 8.02 28.32
CA GLU A 744 -38.96 9.40 28.86
C GLU A 744 -38.59 10.41 27.77
N GLN A 745 -37.70 10.01 26.86
CA GLN A 745 -37.17 10.87 25.81
C GLN A 745 -37.08 10.12 24.49
N GLU A 746 -37.16 10.85 23.38
CA GLU A 746 -37.06 10.25 22.04
C GLU A 746 -35.70 9.60 21.79
N SER A 747 -34.64 10.10 22.43
CA SER A 747 -33.30 9.48 22.44
C SER A 747 -33.29 8.01 22.88
N GLN A 748 -34.31 7.57 23.61
CA GLN A 748 -34.44 6.21 24.12
C GLN A 748 -35.13 5.24 23.15
N LEU A 749 -35.56 5.70 21.97
CA LEU A 749 -36.24 4.88 20.95
C LEU A 749 -35.53 3.54 20.64
N PRO A 750 -34.20 3.45 20.53
CA PRO A 750 -33.52 2.17 20.30
C PRO A 750 -33.81 1.12 21.39
N PHE A 751 -33.95 1.53 22.66
CA PHE A 751 -34.24 0.62 23.76
C PHE A 751 -35.65 0.01 23.69
N MET A 752 -36.57 0.64 22.96
CA MET A 752 -37.91 0.08 22.69
C MET A 752 -37.82 -1.31 22.04
N VAL A 753 -36.78 -1.59 21.25
CA VAL A 753 -36.56 -2.93 20.67
C VAL A 753 -36.45 -3.99 21.75
N GLY A 754 -35.77 -3.70 22.86
CA GLY A 754 -35.72 -4.60 24.02
C GLY A 754 -37.10 -4.89 24.58
N SER A 755 -37.95 -3.86 24.69
CA SER A 755 -39.34 -4.02 25.14
C SER A 755 -40.18 -4.87 24.18
N LEU A 756 -40.00 -4.72 22.86
CA LEU A 756 -40.67 -5.54 21.85
C LEU A 756 -40.24 -7.01 21.95
N LEU A 757 -38.93 -7.27 22.03
CA LEU A 757 -38.38 -8.61 22.20
C LEU A 757 -38.82 -9.25 23.53
N MET A 758 -38.90 -8.47 24.61
CA MET A 758 -39.45 -8.93 25.88
C MET A 758 -40.91 -9.37 25.78
N CYS A 759 -41.74 -8.60 25.06
CA CYS A 759 -43.14 -8.94 24.84
C CYS A 759 -43.31 -10.22 24.01
N ALA A 760 -42.51 -10.38 22.96
CA ALA A 760 -42.63 -11.49 22.02
C ALA A 760 -42.02 -12.79 22.56
N PHE A 761 -40.88 -12.73 23.25
CA PHE A 761 -40.03 -13.91 23.48
C PHE A 761 -39.66 -14.19 24.95
N SER A 762 -40.13 -13.42 25.93
CA SER A 762 -39.84 -13.71 27.34
C SER A 762 -40.72 -14.84 27.88
N ALA A 763 -40.08 -15.94 28.33
CA ALA A 763 -40.76 -17.14 28.81
C ALA A 763 -41.53 -16.98 30.14
N ASP A 764 -41.19 -16.03 31.04
CA ASP A 764 -41.57 -16.22 32.46
C ASP A 764 -41.87 -14.99 33.36
N LYS A 765 -42.01 -13.76 32.85
CA LYS A 765 -42.33 -12.59 33.73
C LYS A 765 -43.54 -11.73 33.33
N VAL A 766 -43.77 -11.47 32.04
CA VAL A 766 -44.99 -10.76 31.58
C VAL A 766 -46.22 -11.68 31.61
N ALA A 767 -45.98 -13.00 31.54
CA ALA A 767 -47.00 -14.04 31.45
C ALA A 767 -47.95 -14.12 32.65
N LYS A 768 -47.53 -13.66 33.83
CA LYS A 768 -48.37 -13.74 35.03
C LYS A 768 -49.42 -12.64 35.13
N HIS A 769 -49.33 -11.53 34.38
CA HIS A 769 -50.19 -10.37 34.62
C HIS A 769 -50.98 -9.84 33.41
N ARG A 770 -50.61 -10.09 32.14
CA ARG A 770 -51.42 -9.62 30.98
C ARG A 770 -51.32 -10.60 29.78
N GLY A 771 -52.47 -10.85 29.15
CA GLY A 771 -52.76 -11.99 28.27
C GLY A 771 -51.88 -12.14 27.00
N VAL A 772 -51.86 -13.37 26.47
CA VAL A 772 -51.12 -13.79 25.26
C VAL A 772 -51.50 -12.96 24.02
N ASP A 773 -52.76 -12.55 23.92
CA ASP A 773 -53.28 -11.73 22.80
C ASP A 773 -52.57 -10.38 22.65
N VAL A 774 -52.26 -9.71 23.77
CA VAL A 774 -51.62 -8.40 23.74
C VAL A 774 -50.17 -8.52 23.27
N ARG A 775 -49.48 -9.63 23.59
CA ARG A 775 -48.10 -9.90 23.16
C ARG A 775 -48.00 -10.10 21.64
N SER A 776 -48.86 -10.95 21.09
CA SER A 776 -48.95 -11.18 19.64
C SER A 776 -49.33 -9.91 18.89
N LYS A 777 -50.19 -9.08 19.49
CA LYS A 777 -50.64 -7.82 18.89
C LYS A 777 -49.52 -6.78 18.76
N VAL A 778 -48.77 -6.51 19.85
CA VAL A 778 -47.68 -5.51 19.81
C VAL A 778 -46.60 -5.89 18.81
N PHE A 779 -46.23 -7.17 18.77
CA PHE A 779 -45.21 -7.64 17.84
C PHE A 779 -45.73 -7.61 16.39
N GLY A 780 -47.00 -7.95 16.15
CA GLY A 780 -47.65 -7.82 14.84
C GLY A 780 -47.71 -6.37 14.35
N GLU A 781 -48.07 -5.41 15.21
CA GLU A 781 -48.08 -3.97 14.88
C GLU A 781 -46.68 -3.47 14.48
N ALA A 782 -45.63 -3.95 15.14
CA ALA A 782 -44.25 -3.61 14.80
C ALA A 782 -43.82 -4.19 13.44
N VAL A 783 -44.20 -5.43 13.15
CA VAL A 783 -43.94 -6.08 11.84
C VAL A 783 -44.66 -5.35 10.72
N GLU A 784 -45.94 -5.01 10.89
CA GLU A 784 -46.73 -4.28 9.90
C GLU A 784 -46.12 -2.90 9.59
N ALA A 785 -45.68 -2.17 10.62
CA ALA A 785 -45.00 -0.89 10.45
C ALA A 785 -43.67 -1.02 9.68
N MET A 786 -42.94 -2.12 9.88
CA MET A 786 -41.71 -2.42 9.14
C MET A 786 -42.00 -2.78 7.69
N GLU A 787 -42.93 -3.70 7.44
CA GLU A 787 -43.33 -4.12 6.09
C GLU A 787 -43.80 -2.91 5.26
N THR A 788 -44.69 -2.08 5.82
CA THR A 788 -45.19 -0.87 5.18
C THR A 788 -44.06 0.10 4.82
N MET A 789 -42.99 0.19 5.62
CA MET A 789 -41.84 1.02 5.28
C MET A 789 -41.03 0.40 4.14
N LEU A 790 -40.79 -0.90 4.17
CA LEU A 790 -39.98 -1.58 3.15
C LEU A 790 -40.67 -1.57 1.78
N GLU A 791 -41.98 -1.74 1.72
CA GLU A 791 -42.79 -1.66 0.49
C GLU A 791 -42.67 -0.29 -0.22
N THR A 792 -42.32 0.78 0.51
CA THR A 792 -42.07 2.10 -0.11
C THR A 792 -40.70 2.24 -0.79
N GLY A 793 -39.87 1.19 -0.75
CA GLY A 793 -38.49 1.20 -1.26
C GLY A 793 -37.49 1.89 -0.34
N ALA A 794 -37.86 2.14 0.92
CA ALA A 794 -37.00 2.78 1.91
C ALA A 794 -35.84 1.88 2.38
N GLY A 795 -35.93 0.57 2.16
CA GLY A 795 -34.93 -0.42 2.57
C GLY A 795 -33.83 -0.70 1.54
N GLU A 796 -33.78 0.01 0.42
CA GLU A 796 -32.81 -0.25 -0.65
C GLU A 796 -32.14 1.03 -1.19
N ILE A 797 -32.14 2.11 -0.40
CA ILE A 797 -31.63 3.40 -0.87
C ILE A 797 -30.11 3.42 -0.80
N CYS A 798 -29.52 2.86 0.24
CA CYS A 798 -28.06 2.78 0.37
C CYS A 798 -27.48 1.84 -0.70
N ALA A 799 -28.09 0.67 -0.89
CA ALA A 799 -27.72 -0.29 -1.93
C ALA A 799 -27.79 0.32 -3.33
N ARG A 800 -28.91 0.98 -3.69
CA ARG A 800 -29.04 1.66 -4.99
C ARG A 800 -28.01 2.75 -5.20
N MET A 801 -27.69 3.54 -4.17
CA MET A 801 -26.64 4.56 -4.29
C MET A 801 -25.26 3.94 -4.48
N MET A 802 -24.97 2.83 -3.81
CA MET A 802 -23.72 2.12 -3.96
C MET A 802 -23.54 1.61 -5.39
N GLU A 803 -24.58 0.98 -5.94
CA GLU A 803 -24.58 0.46 -7.31
C GLU A 803 -24.49 1.58 -8.35
N GLN A 804 -25.36 2.60 -8.25
CA GLN A 804 -25.46 3.65 -9.27
C GLN A 804 -24.25 4.58 -9.33
N TYR A 805 -23.60 4.85 -8.20
CA TYR A 805 -22.54 5.86 -8.11
C TYR A 805 -21.14 5.29 -7.93
N TYR A 806 -21.02 4.07 -7.39
CA TYR A 806 -19.74 3.45 -7.10
C TYR A 806 -19.54 2.11 -7.83
N GLY A 807 -20.57 1.61 -8.53
CA GLY A 807 -20.46 0.41 -9.36
C GLY A 807 -20.39 -0.90 -8.58
N PHE A 808 -20.73 -0.89 -7.29
CA PHE A 808 -20.83 -2.12 -6.49
C PHE A 808 -22.26 -2.63 -6.49
N SER A 809 -22.50 -3.74 -7.21
CA SER A 809 -23.75 -4.48 -7.16
C SER A 809 -23.60 -5.70 -6.26
N VAL A 810 -24.72 -6.09 -5.63
CA VAL A 810 -24.85 -7.34 -4.89
C VAL A 810 -25.91 -8.16 -5.58
N ASP A 811 -25.64 -9.45 -5.76
CA ASP A 811 -26.66 -10.38 -6.22
C ASP A 811 -27.61 -10.68 -5.06
N TRP A 812 -28.89 -10.42 -5.28
CA TRP A 812 -29.92 -10.54 -4.25
C TRP A 812 -30.66 -11.87 -4.32
N GLU A 813 -30.45 -12.70 -5.34
CA GLU A 813 -31.16 -13.97 -5.54
C GLU A 813 -30.97 -14.91 -4.33
N ASP A 814 -29.75 -15.03 -3.81
CA ASP A 814 -29.43 -15.87 -2.64
C ASP A 814 -30.13 -15.41 -1.34
N PHE A 815 -30.50 -14.13 -1.24
CA PHE A 815 -31.17 -13.57 -0.06
C PHE A 815 -32.69 -13.78 -0.10
N GLU A 816 -33.25 -14.06 -1.28
CA GLU A 816 -34.68 -14.34 -1.49
C GLU A 816 -35.03 -15.79 -1.12
N HIS A 817 -34.14 -16.75 -1.34
CA HIS A 817 -34.38 -18.18 -1.12
C HIS A 817 -34.39 -18.64 0.35
N LEU A 818 -34.00 -17.79 1.32
CA LEU A 818 -34.12 -18.09 2.76
C LEU A 818 -35.57 -18.32 3.23
N GLN A 819 -36.58 -18.07 2.38
CA GLN A 819 -37.99 -18.35 2.67
C GLN A 819 -38.51 -19.68 2.09
N GLU A 820 -37.80 -20.30 1.13
CA GLU A 820 -38.33 -21.45 0.36
C GLU A 820 -37.83 -22.82 0.83
N ASP A 821 -36.71 -22.90 1.54
CA ASP A 821 -36.19 -24.15 2.12
C ASP A 821 -36.69 -24.38 3.56
N GLU A 822 -37.96 -24.81 3.69
CA GLU A 822 -38.47 -25.84 4.64
C GLU A 822 -39.98 -26.03 4.53
#